data_AF-A0A4S2CK31-F1
#
_entry.id   AF-A0A4S2CK31-F1
#
_cell.length_a   1.000
_cell.length_b   1.000
_cell.length_c   1.000
_cell.angle_alpha   90.00
_cell.angle_beta   90.00
_cell.angle_gamma   90.00
#
_symmetry.space_group_name_H-M   'P 1'
#
loop_
_entity.id
_entity.type
_entity.pdbx_description
1 polymer ?
#
loop_
_entity_poly.entity_id
_entity_poly.type
_entity_poly.pdbx_seq_one_letter_code
_entity_poly.pdbx_strand_id
1 'polypeptide(L)'
;MKNRSITYLLLFGICSMLAIMQSCQKTDDLEADINSLKDRVAALEKATEGLNTSFASLQALMQKNKIIIGITPTKDGLGYLLELSDGTSIKVMESEAVQASVPEFSVDEEGYWIYKTSNDTDFKYLPGADGEKVSAWPRDEAGNVVTTPLINVSSSGYWQVSYDNGQTYTSLDTKAEGGSQGGTSIFNKVEYNEANHTFSFTLADGEKTYTFPVDDSFGLIIYGLNDADGEQIVQIFAPNESHKEYIVEQNDVQQAAIQAPKGWDVLLSENLLTITPQATVVKDVEETIKIVLTSSKNYIRIVSIEVKQLSNESGAKAWLQFANADQQNVLLDFSYAGYKHGEIAPPEIETLIAQGYKVYDVTDPKYGAIPNDGESDRAAFMKVLEEIASETKQEDLNNMTDRYIKENAKAIIYFPEGNYILQDEASKDRRIRISMSDIVLKGAGRNKTTLEMTAANNSPKPTEEMWNAPVMMEFKHNTGLGESIGAVTEDAPIGSKTITASLTGVSAGSWVCLVLGTPKLGNTDDDVINAELSPYQWQDIKVQQGITPNIKTNGIQIFEYHQIEKISGNSVTFKEPIMHAIHKDWGWNVHKFANYAHVGVEDLTFKGHAKEKFIHHGSDIDDGGFKLIDFVRLTNSWMRRVNFESVSEAMSITSSANCSAYDITIGGNRGHASIRSQASSRIFIGKVTENSNGYTLRKGEGENTLMEYKTNVGQYHACGVSKQSMGAVIWNVRWGDDSCFESHATQPRATLIDCCTGGFMHWRQGGDSAQMPNHMENLTIWNFYATNTQTDPDIDTGGKFTWWDGNGFWWKFMPPVIVGFHGRPLDFDDTQMKLLESKGAAVKPYSLYEAQLRKRLGYVPSWLSSLK
;
A
#
# COMPACT_ATOMS: atom_id res chain seq x y z
N MET A 1 -33.43 -30.92 10.83
CA MET A 1 -34.78 -31.15 10.24
C MET A 1 -35.50 -29.81 10.21
N LYS A 2 -36.15 -29.47 9.09
CA LYS A 2 -36.58 -28.10 8.74
C LYS A 2 -37.71 -27.58 9.64
N ASN A 3 -37.52 -26.40 10.23
CA ASN A 3 -38.55 -25.57 10.88
C ASN A 3 -39.72 -25.32 9.92
N ARG A 4 -40.89 -25.92 10.22
CA ARG A 4 -42.11 -25.85 9.37
C ARG A 4 -43.24 -25.01 9.99
N SER A 5 -43.00 -24.22 11.04
CA SER A 5 -44.07 -23.57 11.83
C SER A 5 -44.66 -22.31 11.18
N ILE A 6 -43.84 -21.41 10.62
CA ILE A 6 -44.28 -20.07 10.19
C ILE A 6 -44.96 -20.08 8.80
N THR A 7 -44.57 -20.99 7.91
CA THR A 7 -45.09 -21.05 6.53
C THR A 7 -46.58 -21.39 6.44
N TYR A 8 -47.18 -21.97 7.49
CA TYR A 8 -48.60 -22.33 7.52
C TYR A 8 -49.55 -21.19 7.92
N LEU A 9 -49.02 -20.11 8.52
CA LEU A 9 -49.80 -18.91 8.87
C LEU A 9 -50.31 -18.20 7.59
N LEU A 10 -49.52 -18.28 6.51
CA LEU A 10 -49.91 -17.85 5.16
C LEU A 10 -51.02 -18.72 4.54
N LEU A 11 -51.04 -20.03 4.82
CA LEU A 11 -51.98 -20.96 4.18
C LEU A 11 -53.41 -20.86 4.73
N PHE A 12 -53.57 -20.59 6.03
CA PHE A 12 -54.90 -20.44 6.63
C PHE A 12 -55.57 -19.11 6.28
N GLY A 13 -54.80 -18.02 6.15
CA GLY A 13 -55.31 -16.73 5.65
C GLY A 13 -55.80 -16.81 4.20
N ILE A 14 -55.15 -17.63 3.37
CA ILE A 14 -55.53 -17.85 1.96
C ILE A 14 -56.77 -18.77 1.85
N CYS A 15 -56.92 -19.78 2.71
CA CYS A 15 -58.06 -20.70 2.67
C CYS A 15 -59.39 -20.09 3.12
N SER A 16 -59.39 -19.03 3.93
CA SER A 16 -60.61 -18.27 4.27
C SER A 16 -61.09 -17.30 3.17
N MET A 17 -60.31 -17.06 2.12
CA MET A 17 -60.64 -16.09 1.05
C MET A 17 -61.24 -16.71 -0.23
N LEU A 18 -61.35 -18.04 -0.32
CA LEU A 18 -61.97 -18.70 -1.48
C LEU A 18 -63.52 -18.68 -1.47
N ALA A 19 -64.16 -18.04 -0.48
CA ALA A 19 -65.61 -18.08 -0.28
C ALA A 19 -66.36 -16.74 -0.41
N ILE A 20 -65.78 -15.70 -1.01
CA ILE A 20 -66.54 -14.47 -1.33
C ILE A 20 -66.16 -13.94 -2.73
N MET A 21 -66.71 -14.59 -3.76
CA MET A 21 -66.93 -13.94 -5.06
C MET A 21 -68.18 -13.05 -4.94
N GLN A 22 -67.99 -11.74 -4.87
CA GLN A 22 -68.79 -10.66 -5.48
C GLN A 22 -68.61 -9.34 -4.73
N SER A 23 -67.77 -8.45 -5.27
CA SER A 23 -67.90 -6.98 -5.26
C SER A 23 -66.56 -6.36 -5.66
N CYS A 24 -66.56 -5.57 -6.74
CA CYS A 24 -65.40 -4.77 -7.16
C CYS A 24 -65.19 -3.61 -6.18
N GLN A 25 -64.10 -3.64 -5.41
CA GLN A 25 -63.24 -2.53 -4.95
C GLN A 25 -62.28 -3.10 -3.91
N LYS A 26 -60.97 -2.78 -4.00
CA LYS A 26 -59.85 -3.09 -3.05
C LYS A 26 -58.88 -4.21 -3.47
N THR A 27 -58.16 -4.06 -4.58
CA THR A 27 -56.92 -4.81 -4.84
C THR A 27 -55.72 -4.19 -4.11
N ASP A 28 -55.68 -2.87 -3.99
CA ASP A 28 -54.55 -2.13 -3.40
C ASP A 28 -54.46 -2.34 -1.88
N ASP A 29 -55.60 -2.48 -1.19
CA ASP A 29 -55.64 -2.78 0.25
C ASP A 29 -55.11 -4.21 0.55
N LEU A 30 -55.30 -5.16 -0.37
CA LEU A 30 -54.79 -6.53 -0.20
C LEU A 30 -53.26 -6.59 -0.35
N GLU A 31 -52.69 -5.80 -1.27
CA GLU A 31 -51.23 -5.71 -1.43
C GLU A 31 -50.58 -5.03 -0.21
N ALA A 32 -51.21 -4.00 0.34
CA ALA A 32 -50.79 -3.35 1.58
C ALA A 32 -50.87 -4.31 2.79
N ASP A 33 -51.95 -5.10 2.92
CA ASP A 33 -52.09 -6.10 3.98
C ASP A 33 -51.06 -7.24 3.85
N ILE A 34 -50.74 -7.68 2.61
CA ILE A 34 -49.70 -8.68 2.34
C ILE A 34 -48.31 -8.16 2.70
N ASN A 35 -47.97 -6.93 2.32
CA ASN A 35 -46.69 -6.31 2.67
C ASN A 35 -46.55 -6.12 4.18
N SER A 36 -47.62 -5.66 4.85
CA SER A 36 -47.68 -5.56 6.32
C SER A 36 -47.47 -6.91 7.01
N LEU A 37 -48.09 -7.99 6.50
CA LEU A 37 -47.86 -9.34 7.01
C LEU A 37 -46.42 -9.82 6.78
N LYS A 38 -45.83 -9.54 5.61
CA LYS A 38 -44.45 -9.89 5.29
C LYS A 38 -43.45 -9.18 6.22
N ASP A 39 -43.66 -7.89 6.48
CA ASP A 39 -42.81 -7.10 7.38
C ASP A 39 -42.93 -7.59 8.83
N ARG A 40 -44.15 -7.94 9.27
CA ARG A 40 -44.36 -8.55 10.60
C ARG A 40 -43.71 -9.92 10.74
N VAL A 41 -43.75 -10.76 9.69
CA VAL A 41 -43.07 -12.05 9.68
C VAL A 41 -41.55 -11.86 9.77
N ALA A 42 -40.98 -10.96 8.97
CA ALA A 42 -39.55 -10.65 9.03
C ALA A 42 -39.13 -10.10 10.40
N ALA A 43 -39.96 -9.25 11.02
CA ALA A 43 -39.75 -8.74 12.37
C ALA A 43 -39.74 -9.85 13.44
N LEU A 44 -40.66 -10.82 13.33
CA LEU A 44 -40.72 -11.96 14.24
C LEU A 44 -39.56 -12.94 14.02
N GLU A 45 -39.13 -13.16 12.78
CA GLU A 45 -37.94 -13.97 12.46
C GLU A 45 -36.69 -13.33 13.05
N LYS A 46 -36.49 -12.02 12.83
CA LYS A 46 -35.37 -11.25 13.41
C LYS A 46 -35.37 -11.31 14.95
N ALA A 47 -36.53 -11.12 15.57
CA ALA A 47 -36.65 -11.20 17.04
C ALA A 47 -36.37 -12.60 17.57
N THR A 48 -36.88 -13.64 16.91
CA THR A 48 -36.67 -15.03 17.32
C THR A 48 -35.21 -15.45 17.20
N GLU A 49 -34.54 -15.11 16.10
CA GLU A 49 -33.12 -15.40 15.89
C GLU A 49 -32.24 -14.64 16.90
N GLY A 50 -32.50 -13.34 17.07
CA GLY A 50 -31.77 -12.51 18.02
C GLY A 50 -31.91 -12.99 19.46
N LEU A 51 -33.14 -13.30 19.91
CA LEU A 51 -33.38 -13.76 21.27
C LEU A 51 -32.74 -15.12 21.53
N ASN A 52 -32.88 -16.09 20.63
CA ASN A 52 -32.22 -17.40 20.76
C ASN A 52 -30.69 -17.28 20.78
N THR A 53 -30.12 -16.38 19.96
CA THR A 53 -28.69 -16.08 19.99
C THR A 53 -28.29 -15.48 21.33
N SER A 54 -29.05 -14.51 21.83
CA SER A 54 -28.76 -13.84 23.10
C SER A 54 -28.88 -14.77 24.32
N PHE A 55 -29.81 -15.74 24.29
CA PHE A 55 -29.93 -16.77 25.32
C PHE A 55 -28.68 -17.65 25.34
N ALA A 56 -28.26 -18.17 24.18
CA ALA A 56 -27.06 -18.99 24.07
C ALA A 56 -25.79 -18.23 24.50
N SER A 57 -25.66 -16.96 24.09
CA SER A 57 -24.53 -16.10 24.46
C SER A 57 -24.49 -15.82 25.96
N LEU A 58 -25.63 -15.53 26.60
CA LEU A 58 -25.69 -15.36 28.06
C LEU A 58 -25.22 -16.63 28.77
N GLN A 59 -25.76 -17.78 28.40
CA GLN A 59 -25.38 -19.04 29.03
C GLN A 59 -23.89 -19.37 28.83
N ALA A 60 -23.32 -19.06 27.66
CA ALA A 60 -21.91 -19.23 27.41
C ALA A 60 -21.03 -18.33 28.29
N LEU A 61 -21.42 -17.06 28.47
CA LEU A 61 -20.73 -16.11 29.34
C LEU A 61 -20.83 -16.48 30.82
N MET A 62 -21.92 -17.11 31.25
CA MET A 62 -22.08 -17.58 32.64
C MET A 62 -21.23 -18.84 32.96
N GLN A 63 -20.54 -19.44 31.99
CA GLN A 63 -19.69 -20.60 32.24
C GLN A 63 -18.40 -20.16 32.95
N LYS A 64 -18.26 -20.52 34.23
CA LYS A 64 -17.12 -20.12 35.09
C LYS A 64 -15.72 -20.46 34.54
N ASN A 65 -15.61 -21.41 33.62
CA ASN A 65 -14.35 -21.85 33.01
C ASN A 65 -14.08 -21.25 31.62
N LYS A 66 -14.91 -20.31 31.16
CA LYS A 66 -14.71 -19.60 29.89
C LYS A 66 -14.31 -18.15 30.18
N ILE A 67 -13.20 -17.73 29.57
CA ILE A 67 -12.70 -16.36 29.65
C ILE A 67 -12.79 -15.76 28.26
N ILE A 68 -13.13 -14.48 28.17
CA ILE A 68 -13.10 -13.75 26.90
C ILE A 68 -11.64 -13.46 26.57
N ILE A 69 -11.16 -13.93 25.43
CA ILE A 69 -9.77 -13.74 24.99
C ILE A 69 -9.68 -12.83 23.76
N GLY A 70 -10.79 -12.57 23.08
CA GLY A 70 -10.84 -11.68 21.93
C GLY A 70 -12.19 -11.00 21.82
N ILE A 71 -12.19 -9.76 21.30
CA ILE A 71 -13.39 -8.97 21.12
C ILE A 71 -13.30 -8.20 19.80
N THR A 72 -14.36 -8.29 18.99
CA THR A 72 -14.45 -7.60 17.70
C THR A 72 -15.80 -6.92 17.59
N PRO A 73 -15.88 -5.58 17.44
CA PRO A 73 -17.14 -4.88 17.20
C PRO A 73 -17.83 -5.39 15.93
N THR A 74 -19.16 -5.44 15.94
CA THR A 74 -19.93 -5.73 14.73
C THR A 74 -20.01 -4.51 13.80
N LYS A 75 -20.17 -4.73 12.49
CA LYS A 75 -20.17 -3.66 11.47
C LYS A 75 -21.25 -2.59 11.67
N ASP A 76 -22.38 -2.97 12.24
CA ASP A 76 -23.48 -2.06 12.57
C ASP A 76 -23.23 -1.23 13.84
N GLY A 77 -22.16 -1.54 14.59
CA GLY A 77 -21.84 -0.91 15.87
C GLY A 77 -22.77 -1.29 17.01
N LEU A 78 -23.66 -2.28 16.80
CA LEU A 78 -24.71 -2.68 17.74
C LEU A 78 -24.31 -3.85 18.64
N GLY A 79 -23.04 -4.29 18.62
CA GLY A 79 -22.59 -5.41 19.43
C GLY A 79 -21.16 -5.85 19.16
N TYR A 80 -20.85 -7.05 19.66
CA TYR A 80 -19.52 -7.64 19.62
C TYR A 80 -19.57 -9.14 19.31
N LEU A 81 -18.58 -9.60 18.55
CA LEU A 81 -18.17 -11.00 18.49
C LEU A 81 -17.11 -11.23 19.57
N LEU A 82 -17.35 -12.19 20.47
CA LEU A 82 -16.45 -12.54 21.55
C LEU A 82 -15.82 -13.90 21.28
N GLU A 83 -14.50 -13.99 21.38
CA GLU A 83 -13.75 -15.24 21.37
C GLU A 83 -13.54 -15.73 22.80
N LEU A 84 -13.85 -17.00 23.05
CA LEU A 84 -13.75 -17.62 24.37
C LEU A 84 -12.53 -18.54 24.45
N SER A 85 -12.01 -18.71 25.66
CA SER A 85 -10.79 -19.47 25.95
C SER A 85 -10.79 -20.94 25.55
N ASP A 86 -11.93 -21.50 25.14
CA ASP A 86 -12.06 -22.87 24.61
C ASP A 86 -12.04 -22.95 23.07
N GLY A 87 -11.79 -21.82 22.40
CA GLY A 87 -11.78 -21.69 20.95
C GLY A 87 -13.17 -21.51 20.32
N THR A 88 -14.23 -21.37 21.11
CA THR A 88 -15.57 -21.02 20.61
C THR A 88 -15.75 -19.51 20.53
N SER A 89 -16.69 -19.06 19.69
CA SER A 89 -17.06 -17.65 19.58
C SER A 89 -18.57 -17.47 19.78
N ILE A 90 -18.96 -16.35 20.37
CA ILE A 90 -20.36 -15.99 20.63
C ILE A 90 -20.63 -14.56 20.17
N LYS A 91 -21.86 -14.28 19.77
CA LYS A 91 -22.29 -12.95 19.32
C LYS A 91 -23.18 -12.31 20.38
N VAL A 92 -22.83 -11.10 20.81
CA VAL A 92 -23.55 -10.36 21.85
C VAL A 92 -24.00 -9.02 21.26
N MET A 93 -25.30 -8.87 21.06
CA MET A 93 -25.91 -7.72 20.37
C MET A 93 -26.86 -6.97 21.29
N GLU A 94 -26.85 -5.64 21.20
CA GLU A 94 -27.90 -4.81 21.78
C GLU A 94 -29.26 -5.12 21.16
N SER A 95 -30.31 -4.90 21.94
CA SER A 95 -31.67 -5.10 21.51
C SER A 95 -32.11 -3.98 20.57
N GLU A 96 -32.57 -4.36 19.38
CA GLU A 96 -33.22 -3.46 18.44
C GLU A 96 -34.74 -3.52 18.59
N ALA A 97 -35.41 -2.39 18.40
CA ALA A 97 -36.86 -2.34 18.36
C ALA A 97 -37.39 -2.92 17.04
N VAL A 98 -38.35 -3.84 17.12
CA VAL A 98 -39.06 -4.40 15.96
C VAL A 98 -40.55 -4.09 16.02
N GLN A 99 -41.19 -4.00 14.84
CA GLN A 99 -42.63 -3.77 14.71
C GLN A 99 -43.45 -5.05 14.94
N ALA A 100 -43.19 -5.73 16.06
CA ALA A 100 -43.90 -6.92 16.49
C ALA A 100 -44.04 -6.94 18.02
N SER A 101 -45.08 -7.61 18.53
CA SER A 101 -45.26 -7.84 19.96
C SER A 101 -44.37 -8.99 20.40
N VAL A 102 -43.23 -8.65 21.03
CA VAL A 102 -42.22 -9.61 21.51
C VAL A 102 -42.18 -9.55 23.05
N PRO A 103 -42.29 -10.68 23.76
CA PRO A 103 -42.09 -10.72 25.20
C PRO A 103 -40.68 -10.25 25.58
N GLU A 104 -40.60 -9.52 26.67
CA GLU A 104 -39.34 -9.12 27.28
C GLU A 104 -38.81 -10.29 28.12
N PHE A 105 -37.57 -10.71 27.90
CA PHE A 105 -36.94 -11.81 28.65
C PHE A 105 -35.74 -11.28 29.45
N SER A 106 -35.59 -11.79 30.67
CA SER A 106 -34.45 -11.48 31.55
C SER A 106 -34.15 -12.68 32.47
N VAL A 107 -33.31 -12.46 33.49
CA VAL A 107 -32.97 -13.44 34.51
C VAL A 107 -33.03 -12.80 35.89
N ASP A 108 -33.68 -13.47 36.85
CA ASP A 108 -33.79 -13.00 38.22
C ASP A 108 -32.46 -13.07 39.03
N GLU A 109 -32.52 -12.67 40.30
CA GLU A 109 -31.36 -12.70 41.20
C GLU A 109 -30.82 -14.11 41.47
N GLU A 110 -31.69 -15.12 41.45
CA GLU A 110 -31.37 -16.53 41.71
C GLU A 110 -30.84 -17.25 40.44
N GLY A 111 -30.92 -16.62 39.27
CA GLY A 111 -30.41 -17.18 38.02
C GLY A 111 -31.42 -17.96 37.19
N TYR A 112 -32.72 -17.70 37.37
CA TYR A 112 -33.79 -18.32 36.62
C TYR A 112 -34.34 -17.39 35.52
N TRP A 113 -34.68 -17.97 34.37
CA TRP A 113 -35.30 -17.25 33.27
C TRP A 113 -36.67 -16.69 33.67
N ILE A 114 -36.86 -15.41 33.39
CA ILE A 114 -38.10 -14.68 33.61
C ILE A 114 -38.52 -13.97 32.32
N TYR A 115 -39.83 -13.77 32.13
CA TYR A 115 -40.38 -13.06 30.99
C TYR A 115 -41.59 -12.20 31.37
N LYS A 116 -41.81 -11.14 30.61
CA LYS A 116 -42.94 -10.22 30.77
C LYS A 116 -43.55 -9.94 29.40
N THR A 117 -44.88 -10.04 29.31
CA THR A 117 -45.61 -9.76 28.07
C THR A 117 -46.12 -8.31 28.07
N SER A 118 -46.58 -7.80 26.93
CA SER A 118 -47.12 -6.43 26.83
C SER A 118 -48.31 -6.15 27.76
N ASN A 119 -48.99 -7.21 28.23
CA ASN A 119 -50.17 -7.11 29.10
C ASN A 119 -49.83 -7.32 30.58
N ASP A 120 -48.56 -7.60 30.90
CA ASP A 120 -48.10 -7.91 32.25
C ASP A 120 -47.43 -6.70 32.90
N THR A 121 -47.72 -6.49 34.19
CA THR A 121 -47.03 -5.49 35.01
C THR A 121 -45.72 -6.02 35.59
N ASP A 122 -45.67 -7.32 35.89
CA ASP A 122 -44.56 -7.98 36.59
C ASP A 122 -44.02 -9.16 35.77
N PHE A 123 -42.73 -9.46 35.96
CA PHE A 123 -42.09 -10.63 35.35
C PHE A 123 -42.63 -11.94 35.93
N LYS A 124 -42.76 -12.95 35.08
CA LYS A 124 -43.14 -14.33 35.42
C LYS A 124 -42.00 -15.28 35.13
N TYR A 125 -41.94 -16.39 35.85
CA TYR A 125 -40.98 -17.46 35.57
C TYR A 125 -41.30 -18.17 34.27
N LEU A 126 -40.25 -18.47 33.50
CA LEU A 126 -40.37 -19.34 32.33
C LEU A 126 -40.74 -20.76 32.79
N PRO A 127 -41.84 -21.37 32.31
CA PRO A 127 -42.36 -22.62 32.86
C PRO A 127 -41.58 -23.83 32.35
N GLY A 128 -40.89 -24.55 33.23
CA GLY A 128 -40.21 -25.80 32.93
C GLY A 128 -41.14 -27.02 32.87
N ALA A 129 -40.57 -28.22 32.65
CA ALA A 129 -41.32 -29.46 32.78
C ALA A 129 -41.92 -29.56 34.20
N ASP A 130 -43.22 -29.85 34.28
CA ASP A 130 -43.98 -29.98 35.55
C ASP A 130 -44.09 -28.70 36.42
N GLY A 131 -43.79 -27.52 35.86
CA GLY A 131 -43.96 -26.23 36.56
C GLY A 131 -42.72 -25.73 37.32
N GLU A 132 -41.59 -26.41 37.16
CA GLU A 132 -40.30 -26.01 37.74
C GLU A 132 -39.74 -24.72 37.09
N LYS A 133 -38.92 -23.98 37.83
CA LYS A 133 -38.19 -22.81 37.30
C LYS A 133 -37.06 -23.26 36.38
N VAL A 134 -36.85 -22.58 35.26
CA VAL A 134 -35.78 -22.90 34.30
C VAL A 134 -34.54 -22.07 34.58
N SER A 135 -33.43 -22.69 34.94
CA SER A 135 -32.18 -21.98 35.19
C SER A 135 -31.58 -21.43 33.89
N ALA A 136 -31.11 -20.19 33.93
CA ALA A 136 -30.27 -19.64 32.87
C ALA A 136 -28.83 -20.09 33.01
N TRP A 137 -28.42 -20.63 34.16
CA TRP A 137 -27.04 -21.00 34.36
C TRP A 137 -26.76 -22.33 33.66
N PRO A 138 -25.59 -22.48 33.03
CA PRO A 138 -25.27 -23.61 32.17
C PRO A 138 -25.22 -24.95 32.92
N ARG A 139 -25.16 -24.91 34.25
CA ARG A 139 -25.25 -26.08 35.12
C ARG A 139 -26.13 -25.80 36.33
N ASP A 140 -26.91 -26.80 36.74
CA ASP A 140 -27.68 -26.77 37.98
C ASP A 140 -26.78 -27.01 39.22
N GLU A 141 -27.37 -26.97 40.42
CA GLU A 141 -26.66 -27.24 41.69
C GLU A 141 -26.05 -28.65 41.76
N ALA A 142 -26.57 -29.60 40.99
CA ALA A 142 -26.06 -30.97 40.87
C ALA A 142 -24.99 -31.14 39.77
N GLY A 143 -24.68 -30.08 39.04
CA GLY A 143 -23.68 -30.06 37.97
C GLY A 143 -24.16 -30.58 36.61
N ASN A 144 -25.46 -30.89 36.46
CA ASN A 144 -26.03 -31.32 35.19
C ASN A 144 -26.08 -30.15 34.20
N VAL A 145 -25.87 -30.44 32.91
CA VAL A 145 -25.97 -29.42 31.86
C VAL A 145 -27.42 -28.99 31.71
N VAL A 146 -27.67 -27.69 31.80
CA VAL A 146 -28.99 -27.11 31.57
C VAL A 146 -29.11 -26.72 30.10
N THR A 147 -30.15 -27.21 29.42
CA THR A 147 -30.40 -26.89 28.01
C THR A 147 -30.81 -25.42 27.86
N THR A 148 -30.22 -24.72 26.88
CA THR A 148 -30.64 -23.37 26.49
C THR A 148 -32.09 -23.40 25.99
N PRO A 149 -33.01 -22.60 26.56
CA PRO A 149 -34.36 -22.49 26.00
C PRO A 149 -34.32 -21.95 24.57
N LEU A 150 -35.26 -22.40 23.74
CA LEU A 150 -35.46 -21.85 22.41
C LEU A 150 -36.88 -21.31 22.27
N ILE A 151 -37.01 -20.05 21.91
CA ILE A 151 -38.31 -19.44 21.64
C ILE A 151 -38.64 -19.47 20.15
N ASN A 152 -39.93 -19.47 19.83
CA ASN A 152 -40.45 -19.30 18.47
C ASN A 152 -41.92 -18.84 18.54
N VAL A 153 -42.52 -18.54 17.39
CA VAL A 153 -43.95 -18.31 17.23
C VAL A 153 -44.61 -19.53 16.58
N SER A 154 -45.68 -20.02 17.19
CA SER A 154 -46.47 -21.14 16.69
C SER A 154 -47.23 -20.77 15.41
N SER A 155 -47.68 -21.78 14.66
CA SER A 155 -48.51 -21.58 13.47
C SER A 155 -49.84 -20.86 13.75
N SER A 156 -50.28 -20.82 15.01
CA SER A 156 -51.47 -20.11 15.47
C SER A 156 -51.16 -18.69 15.99
N GLY A 157 -49.91 -18.24 15.86
CA GLY A 157 -49.48 -16.89 16.21
C GLY A 157 -49.19 -16.67 17.70
N TYR A 158 -48.90 -17.73 18.46
CA TYR A 158 -48.57 -17.63 19.89
C TYR A 158 -47.09 -17.88 20.16
N TRP A 159 -46.50 -17.12 21.06
CA TRP A 159 -45.16 -17.38 21.56
C TRP A 159 -45.10 -18.71 22.30
N GLN A 160 -44.05 -19.47 22.03
CA GLN A 160 -43.82 -20.79 22.60
C GLN A 160 -42.34 -21.00 22.86
N VAL A 161 -42.03 -21.84 23.83
CA VAL A 161 -40.67 -22.14 24.27
C VAL A 161 -40.39 -23.63 24.24
N SER A 162 -39.16 -24.01 23.90
CA SER A 162 -38.67 -25.38 23.86
C SER A 162 -37.48 -25.54 24.80
N TYR A 163 -37.39 -26.72 25.44
CA TYR A 163 -36.33 -27.12 26.36
C TYR A 163 -35.55 -28.35 25.89
N ASP A 164 -35.83 -28.82 24.68
CA ASP A 164 -35.33 -30.07 24.12
C ASP A 164 -34.75 -29.86 22.70
N ASN A 165 -34.13 -28.70 22.49
CA ASN A 165 -33.55 -28.25 21.21
C ASN A 165 -34.57 -28.18 20.06
N GLY A 166 -35.79 -27.72 20.36
CA GLY A 166 -36.83 -27.47 19.37
C GLY A 166 -37.64 -28.71 18.96
N GLN A 167 -37.56 -29.80 19.72
CA GLN A 167 -38.34 -31.02 19.43
C GLN A 167 -39.79 -30.88 19.87
N THR A 168 -40.01 -30.30 21.05
CA THR A 168 -41.33 -29.98 21.60
C THR A 168 -41.37 -28.52 22.06
N TYR A 169 -42.56 -27.92 22.02
CA TYR A 169 -42.80 -26.53 22.37
C TYR A 169 -44.01 -26.41 23.30
N THR A 170 -43.86 -25.56 24.32
CA THR A 170 -44.91 -25.19 25.28
C THR A 170 -45.34 -23.74 25.03
N SER A 171 -46.65 -23.50 24.92
CA SER A 171 -47.21 -22.15 24.74
C SER A 171 -46.92 -21.26 25.96
N LEU A 172 -46.61 -19.98 25.71
CA LEU A 172 -46.56 -18.91 26.72
C LEU A 172 -47.88 -18.14 26.81
N ASP A 173 -48.92 -18.63 26.14
CA ASP A 173 -50.29 -18.08 26.07
C ASP A 173 -50.35 -16.58 25.69
N THR A 174 -49.37 -16.15 24.89
CA THR A 174 -49.20 -14.76 24.45
C THR A 174 -49.20 -14.70 22.94
N LYS A 175 -50.10 -13.90 22.35
CA LYS A 175 -50.20 -13.74 20.90
C LYS A 175 -49.14 -12.75 20.38
N ALA A 176 -48.49 -13.07 19.26
CA ALA A 176 -47.50 -12.22 18.60
C ALA A 176 -48.13 -11.09 17.75
N GLU A 177 -49.25 -10.52 18.21
CA GLU A 177 -50.02 -9.49 17.50
C GLU A 177 -50.52 -8.41 18.46
N GLY A 178 -50.63 -7.14 18.00
CA GLY A 178 -51.37 -6.09 18.70
C GLY A 178 -50.71 -5.46 19.93
N GLY A 179 -49.37 -5.45 20.04
CA GLY A 179 -48.61 -4.87 21.16
C GLY A 179 -47.64 -3.75 20.76
N SER A 180 -47.00 -3.12 21.75
CA SER A 180 -45.89 -2.16 21.59
C SER A 180 -44.68 -2.80 20.89
N GLN A 181 -43.78 -1.98 20.32
CA GLN A 181 -42.53 -2.48 19.70
C GLN A 181 -41.71 -3.29 20.72
N GLY A 182 -41.45 -4.56 20.40
CA GLY A 182 -40.63 -5.47 21.21
C GLY A 182 -39.16 -5.47 20.79
N GLY A 183 -38.30 -6.07 21.61
CA GLY A 183 -36.85 -6.15 21.40
C GLY A 183 -36.39 -7.41 20.66
N THR A 184 -35.17 -7.38 20.10
CA THR A 184 -34.52 -8.53 19.43
C THR A 184 -33.51 -9.27 20.30
N SER A 185 -33.16 -8.75 21.48
CA SER A 185 -32.11 -9.31 22.35
C SER A 185 -32.47 -9.11 23.83
N ILE A 186 -31.93 -9.95 24.71
CA ILE A 186 -32.00 -9.72 26.16
C ILE A 186 -30.96 -8.73 26.67
N PHE A 187 -30.05 -8.26 25.81
CA PHE A 187 -29.05 -7.27 26.18
C PHE A 187 -29.54 -5.89 25.75
N ASN A 188 -29.84 -5.03 26.71
CA ASN A 188 -30.24 -3.65 26.45
C ASN A 188 -29.04 -2.78 26.03
N LYS A 189 -27.88 -3.04 26.63
CA LYS A 189 -26.65 -2.31 26.41
C LYS A 189 -25.46 -3.25 26.45
N VAL A 190 -24.50 -3.10 25.55
CA VAL A 190 -23.26 -3.91 25.51
C VAL A 190 -22.06 -3.00 25.28
N GLU A 191 -21.04 -3.10 26.13
CA GLU A 191 -19.90 -2.18 26.11
C GLU A 191 -18.59 -2.90 26.37
N TYR A 192 -17.58 -2.59 25.55
CA TYR A 192 -16.19 -2.93 25.81
C TYR A 192 -15.44 -1.70 26.33
N ASN A 193 -14.82 -1.85 27.50
CA ASN A 193 -13.90 -0.85 28.04
C ASN A 193 -12.47 -1.33 27.80
N GLU A 194 -11.85 -0.80 26.74
CA GLU A 194 -10.49 -1.14 26.33
C GLU A 194 -9.44 -0.80 27.41
N ALA A 195 -9.56 0.37 28.04
CA ALA A 195 -8.61 0.81 29.07
C ALA A 195 -8.57 -0.10 30.31
N ASN A 196 -9.70 -0.74 30.63
CA ASN A 196 -9.82 -1.64 31.78
C ASN A 196 -9.82 -3.12 31.39
N HIS A 197 -9.76 -3.45 30.09
CA HIS A 197 -9.93 -4.81 29.55
C HIS A 197 -11.16 -5.53 30.13
N THR A 198 -12.32 -4.86 30.10
CA THR A 198 -13.58 -5.45 30.59
C THR A 198 -14.69 -5.34 29.55
N PHE A 199 -15.38 -6.45 29.33
CA PHE A 199 -16.62 -6.48 28.56
C PHE A 199 -17.82 -6.48 29.51
N SER A 200 -18.86 -5.71 29.19
CA SER A 200 -20.05 -5.63 30.03
C SER A 200 -21.33 -5.59 29.22
N PHE A 201 -22.42 -6.08 29.81
CA PHE A 201 -23.76 -5.93 29.25
C PHE A 201 -24.78 -5.68 30.35
N THR A 202 -25.86 -4.97 30.01
CA THR A 202 -27.04 -4.78 30.87
C THR A 202 -28.21 -5.56 30.30
N LEU A 203 -28.91 -6.32 31.14
CA LEU A 203 -30.10 -7.06 30.72
C LEU A 203 -31.28 -6.14 30.36
N ALA A 204 -32.26 -6.68 29.66
CA ALA A 204 -33.43 -5.96 29.15
C ALA A 204 -34.24 -5.23 30.24
N ASP A 205 -34.29 -5.80 31.46
CA ASP A 205 -34.96 -5.18 32.61
C ASP A 205 -34.29 -3.86 33.08
N GLY A 206 -33.06 -3.59 32.63
CA GLY A 206 -32.29 -2.40 32.99
C GLY A 206 -31.76 -2.39 34.43
N GLU A 207 -31.97 -3.46 35.20
CA GLU A 207 -31.63 -3.50 36.62
C GLU A 207 -30.25 -4.11 36.88
N LYS A 208 -29.79 -5.01 35.99
CA LYS A 208 -28.55 -5.79 36.22
C LYS A 208 -27.53 -5.66 35.09
N THR A 209 -26.34 -5.20 35.46
CA THR A 209 -25.15 -5.18 34.59
C THR A 209 -24.19 -6.29 35.00
N TYR A 210 -23.72 -7.06 34.03
CA TYR A 210 -22.67 -8.06 34.21
C TYR A 210 -21.38 -7.55 33.57
N THR A 211 -20.25 -7.83 34.22
CA THR A 211 -18.92 -7.43 33.76
C THR A 211 -17.98 -8.63 33.78
N PHE A 212 -17.28 -8.84 32.68
CA PHE A 212 -16.34 -9.93 32.45
C PHE A 212 -14.96 -9.38 32.13
N PRO A 213 -13.88 -9.94 32.70
CA PRO A 213 -12.53 -9.60 32.28
C PRO A 213 -12.28 -10.13 30.86
N VAL A 214 -11.48 -9.38 30.10
CA VAL A 214 -10.95 -9.77 28.79
C VAL A 214 -9.44 -9.99 28.95
N ASP A 215 -8.94 -11.15 28.52
CA ASP A 215 -7.51 -11.49 28.51
C ASP A 215 -7.03 -11.60 27.06
N ASP A 216 -6.67 -10.45 26.48
CA ASP A 216 -6.22 -10.29 25.09
C ASP A 216 -4.71 -10.48 24.91
N SER A 217 -4.00 -10.96 25.94
CA SER A 217 -2.55 -11.13 25.96
C SER A 217 -2.02 -12.32 25.14
N PHE A 218 -2.90 -13.17 24.62
CA PHE A 218 -2.57 -14.40 23.89
C PHE A 218 -3.03 -14.30 22.43
N GLY A 219 -2.16 -14.56 21.45
CA GLY A 219 -2.58 -14.61 20.05
C GLY A 219 -1.44 -14.70 19.04
N LEU A 220 -1.81 -14.78 17.76
CA LEU A 220 -0.91 -14.70 16.61
C LEU A 220 -1.33 -13.52 15.76
N ILE A 221 -0.45 -12.54 15.62
CA ILE A 221 -0.62 -11.40 14.71
C ILE A 221 0.09 -11.77 13.40
N ILE A 222 -0.61 -11.64 12.27
CA ILE A 222 -0.06 -11.90 10.94
C ILE A 222 -0.17 -10.61 10.12
N TYR A 223 0.96 -10.00 9.80
CA TYR A 223 0.97 -8.73 9.08
C TYR A 223 0.63 -8.93 7.60
N GLY A 224 -0.22 -8.05 7.05
CA GLY A 224 -0.62 -8.08 5.64
C GLY A 224 -1.73 -9.08 5.30
N LEU A 225 -2.36 -9.72 6.29
CA LEU A 225 -3.59 -10.50 6.05
C LEU A 225 -4.85 -9.65 5.97
N ASN A 226 -4.87 -8.51 6.64
CA ASN A 226 -6.05 -7.64 6.71
C ASN A 226 -5.88 -6.40 5.83
N ASP A 227 -6.98 -5.85 5.34
CA ASP A 227 -7.02 -4.57 4.63
C ASP A 227 -6.92 -3.38 5.58
N ALA A 228 -6.99 -2.17 5.02
CA ALA A 228 -6.90 -0.93 5.78
C ALA A 228 -8.05 -0.75 6.80
N ASP A 229 -9.18 -1.43 6.61
CA ASP A 229 -10.34 -1.40 7.49
C ASP A 229 -10.29 -2.54 8.54
N GLY A 230 -9.23 -3.35 8.51
CA GLY A 230 -9.01 -4.47 9.43
C GLY A 230 -9.71 -5.76 9.03
N GLU A 231 -10.30 -5.85 7.83
CA GLU A 231 -10.94 -7.07 7.33
C GLU A 231 -9.93 -8.01 6.68
N GLN A 232 -10.05 -9.32 6.95
CA GLN A 232 -9.15 -10.29 6.33
C GLN A 232 -9.34 -10.34 4.80
N ILE A 233 -8.25 -10.12 4.08
CA ILE A 233 -8.17 -10.25 2.62
C ILE A 233 -8.00 -11.72 2.26
N VAL A 234 -8.74 -12.19 1.27
CA VAL A 234 -8.51 -13.50 0.66
C VAL A 234 -7.12 -13.52 0.03
N GLN A 235 -6.29 -14.45 0.45
CA GLN A 235 -4.91 -14.56 -0.02
C GLN A 235 -4.86 -15.26 -1.38
N ILE A 236 -4.81 -14.44 -2.43
CA ILE A 236 -4.83 -14.92 -3.82
C ILE A 236 -3.45 -15.39 -4.27
N PHE A 237 -3.29 -16.67 -4.58
CA PHE A 237 -2.10 -17.26 -5.20
C PHE A 237 -2.25 -17.24 -6.72
N ALA A 238 -1.37 -16.50 -7.38
CA ALA A 238 -1.34 -16.47 -8.84
C ALA A 238 -0.83 -17.81 -9.41
N PRO A 239 -1.09 -18.11 -10.69
CA PRO A 239 -0.59 -19.34 -11.27
C PRO A 239 0.95 -19.41 -11.21
N ASN A 240 1.46 -20.58 -10.79
CA ASN A 240 2.89 -20.86 -10.56
C ASN A 240 3.55 -20.05 -9.42
N GLU A 241 2.79 -19.39 -8.55
CA GLU A 241 3.32 -18.84 -7.31
C GLU A 241 3.71 -19.98 -6.38
N SER A 242 5.00 -20.13 -6.09
CA SER A 242 5.49 -21.29 -5.32
C SER A 242 5.11 -21.21 -3.85
N HIS A 243 4.99 -20.00 -3.29
CA HIS A 243 4.58 -19.75 -1.92
C HIS A 243 4.30 -18.25 -1.69
N LYS A 244 3.74 -17.93 -0.53
CA LYS A 244 3.68 -16.59 0.07
C LYS A 244 4.24 -16.62 1.48
N GLU A 245 4.82 -15.51 1.89
CA GLU A 245 5.41 -15.34 3.21
C GLU A 245 4.79 -14.15 3.92
N TYR A 246 4.54 -14.31 5.22
CA TYR A 246 3.96 -13.28 6.09
C TYR A 246 4.79 -13.18 7.36
N ILE A 247 5.15 -11.95 7.75
CA ILE A 247 5.75 -11.68 9.05
C ILE A 247 4.68 -11.94 10.12
N VAL A 248 5.06 -12.57 11.23
CA VAL A 248 4.16 -12.85 12.35
C VAL A 248 4.75 -12.43 13.70
N GLU A 249 3.87 -12.13 14.65
CA GLU A 249 4.19 -11.94 16.07
C GLU A 249 3.36 -12.94 16.90
N GLN A 250 4.02 -13.64 17.81
CA GLN A 250 3.41 -14.67 18.66
C GLN A 250 3.42 -14.24 20.13
N ASN A 251 2.23 -14.10 20.72
CA ASN A 251 2.04 -13.68 22.11
C ASN A 251 1.46 -14.83 22.93
N ASP A 252 2.21 -15.30 23.94
CA ASP A 252 1.90 -16.47 24.79
C ASP A 252 1.47 -17.73 24.00
N VAL A 253 2.01 -17.96 22.80
CA VAL A 253 1.74 -19.18 22.01
C VAL A 253 2.70 -20.28 22.44
N GLN A 254 2.20 -21.31 23.14
CA GLN A 254 2.99 -22.50 23.52
C GLN A 254 2.99 -23.56 22.42
N GLN A 255 1.86 -23.73 21.75
CA GLN A 255 1.71 -24.72 20.69
C GLN A 255 0.83 -24.16 19.57
N ALA A 256 1.20 -24.49 18.32
CA ALA A 256 0.38 -24.24 17.15
C ALA A 256 0.16 -25.57 16.38
N ALA A 257 -1.09 -25.89 16.09
CA ALA A 257 -1.47 -27.02 15.25
C ALA A 257 -2.09 -26.50 13.94
N ILE A 258 -1.46 -26.84 12.83
CA ILE A 258 -1.85 -26.38 11.50
C ILE A 258 -2.79 -27.39 10.86
N GLN A 259 -3.97 -26.92 10.46
CA GLN A 259 -4.96 -27.66 9.69
C GLN A 259 -5.02 -27.05 8.30
N ALA A 260 -4.12 -27.51 7.42
CA ALA A 260 -4.07 -27.10 6.03
C ALA A 260 -4.95 -28.01 5.15
N PRO A 261 -5.68 -27.46 4.16
CA PRO A 261 -6.39 -28.25 3.16
C PRO A 261 -5.44 -29.16 2.37
N LYS A 262 -5.94 -30.25 1.80
CA LYS A 262 -5.12 -31.24 1.09
C LYS A 262 -4.32 -30.58 -0.04
N GLY A 263 -3.00 -30.76 -0.04
CA GLY A 263 -2.09 -30.27 -1.07
C GLY A 263 -1.55 -28.86 -0.82
N TRP A 264 -2.07 -28.15 0.18
CA TRP A 264 -1.43 -26.96 0.72
C TRP A 264 -0.40 -27.37 1.78
N ASP A 265 0.72 -26.67 1.80
CA ASP A 265 1.73 -26.80 2.85
C ASP A 265 1.87 -25.47 3.58
N VAL A 266 1.89 -25.51 4.91
CA VAL A 266 1.87 -24.31 5.75
C VAL A 266 2.86 -24.50 6.88
N LEU A 267 3.80 -23.58 7.00
CA LEU A 267 4.86 -23.60 7.99
C LEU A 267 4.80 -22.33 8.82
N LEU A 268 4.58 -22.47 10.13
CA LEU A 268 4.71 -21.39 11.10
C LEU A 268 6.03 -21.56 11.85
N SER A 269 6.91 -20.57 11.70
CA SER A 269 8.16 -20.42 12.47
C SER A 269 7.99 -19.35 13.56
N GLU A 270 9.07 -18.95 14.22
CA GLU A 270 9.03 -17.93 15.28
C GLU A 270 8.48 -16.59 14.79
N ASN A 271 8.93 -16.13 13.61
CA ASN A 271 8.62 -14.80 13.06
C ASN A 271 8.09 -14.81 11.61
N LEU A 272 7.91 -15.99 11.01
CA LEU A 272 7.44 -16.13 9.63
C LEU A 272 6.37 -17.21 9.50
N LEU A 273 5.30 -16.91 8.75
CA LEU A 273 4.34 -17.86 8.23
C LEU A 273 4.55 -18.01 6.71
N THR A 274 4.83 -19.22 6.25
CA THR A 274 4.93 -19.56 4.82
C THR A 274 3.74 -20.41 4.42
N ILE A 275 3.05 -20.02 3.36
CA ILE A 275 1.92 -20.75 2.77
C ILE A 275 2.28 -21.13 1.34
N THR A 276 2.27 -22.43 1.05
CA THR A 276 2.61 -23.03 -0.24
C THR A 276 1.33 -23.60 -0.87
N PRO A 277 0.94 -23.16 -2.08
CA PRO A 277 -0.27 -23.66 -2.75
C PRO A 277 -0.05 -25.04 -3.37
N GLN A 278 -1.12 -25.60 -3.95
CA GLN A 278 -1.07 -26.89 -4.62
C GLN A 278 -0.24 -26.79 -5.92
N ALA A 279 0.42 -27.90 -6.32
CA ALA A 279 1.37 -27.89 -7.45
C ALA A 279 0.77 -27.46 -8.81
N THR A 280 -0.55 -27.52 -9.01
CA THR A 280 -1.29 -26.82 -10.09
C THR A 280 -2.80 -27.00 -9.89
N VAL A 281 -3.64 -26.04 -10.30
CA VAL A 281 -5.11 -26.18 -10.29
C VAL A 281 -5.71 -25.90 -11.68
N VAL A 282 -6.72 -26.69 -12.05
CA VAL A 282 -7.42 -26.58 -13.36
C VAL A 282 -8.57 -25.57 -13.35
N LYS A 283 -8.98 -25.13 -12.17
CA LYS A 283 -9.98 -24.09 -11.91
C LYS A 283 -9.57 -23.38 -10.63
N ASP A 284 -10.07 -22.18 -10.40
CA ASP A 284 -9.84 -21.48 -9.15
C ASP A 284 -10.30 -22.33 -7.96
N VAL A 285 -9.49 -22.37 -6.91
CA VAL A 285 -9.75 -23.12 -5.68
C VAL A 285 -9.70 -22.14 -4.51
N GLU A 286 -10.82 -22.00 -3.81
CA GLU A 286 -10.93 -21.25 -2.55
C GLU A 286 -11.04 -22.23 -1.39
N GLU A 287 -10.20 -22.07 -0.37
CA GLU A 287 -10.11 -22.94 0.79
C GLU A 287 -9.72 -22.11 2.03
N THR A 288 -9.91 -22.69 3.22
CA THR A 288 -9.55 -22.05 4.49
C THR A 288 -8.45 -22.84 5.20
N ILE A 289 -7.34 -22.18 5.54
CA ILE A 289 -6.31 -22.73 6.43
C ILE A 289 -6.67 -22.36 7.87
N LYS A 290 -6.56 -23.29 8.82
CA LYS A 290 -6.76 -23.01 10.25
C LYS A 290 -5.49 -23.26 11.05
N ILE A 291 -5.12 -22.31 11.90
CA ILE A 291 -4.02 -22.44 12.86
C ILE A 291 -4.65 -22.44 14.25
N VAL A 292 -4.60 -23.59 14.93
CA VAL A 292 -5.11 -23.75 16.29
C VAL A 292 -3.96 -23.49 17.26
N LEU A 293 -4.08 -22.43 18.05
CA LEU A 293 -3.09 -21.98 19.01
C LEU A 293 -3.48 -22.47 20.41
N THR A 294 -2.50 -22.78 21.24
CA THR A 294 -2.69 -23.08 22.66
C THR A 294 -1.74 -22.23 23.51
N SER A 295 -2.28 -21.58 24.54
CA SER A 295 -1.52 -20.70 25.44
C SER A 295 -0.91 -21.42 26.65
N SER A 296 -0.05 -20.74 27.42
CA SER A 296 0.46 -21.28 28.68
C SER A 296 -0.63 -21.51 29.74
N LYS A 297 -1.76 -20.81 29.62
CA LYS A 297 -2.97 -20.99 30.44
C LYS A 297 -3.94 -22.04 29.89
N ASN A 298 -3.56 -22.77 28.83
CA ASN A 298 -4.41 -23.69 28.07
C ASN A 298 -5.60 -23.03 27.37
N TYR A 299 -5.49 -21.74 27.03
CA TYR A 299 -6.49 -21.10 26.17
C TYR A 299 -6.31 -21.56 24.74
N ILE A 300 -7.40 -21.69 24.00
CA ILE A 300 -7.40 -22.07 22.60
C ILE A 300 -7.89 -20.89 21.76
N ARG A 301 -7.14 -20.55 20.71
CA ARG A 301 -7.54 -19.58 19.68
C ARG A 301 -7.39 -20.21 18.31
N ILE A 302 -8.32 -19.92 17.40
CA ILE A 302 -8.29 -20.44 16.03
C ILE A 302 -8.15 -19.27 15.07
N VAL A 303 -6.98 -19.16 14.42
CA VAL A 303 -6.77 -18.21 13.33
C VAL A 303 -7.16 -18.89 12.03
N SER A 304 -8.13 -18.33 11.31
CA SER A 304 -8.54 -18.81 9.98
C SER A 304 -7.95 -17.89 8.92
N ILE A 305 -7.45 -18.45 7.81
CA ILE A 305 -6.87 -17.71 6.68
C ILE A 305 -7.55 -18.19 5.41
N GLU A 306 -8.30 -17.31 4.76
CA GLU A 306 -8.90 -17.59 3.47
C GLU A 306 -7.86 -17.50 2.35
N VAL A 307 -7.69 -18.58 1.57
CA VAL A 307 -6.76 -18.65 0.45
C VAL A 307 -7.51 -18.94 -0.85
N LYS A 308 -7.05 -18.33 -1.94
CA LYS A 308 -7.57 -18.56 -3.29
C LYS A 308 -6.45 -18.84 -4.26
N GLN A 309 -6.32 -20.07 -4.74
CA GLN A 309 -5.39 -20.39 -5.83
C GLN A 309 -6.09 -20.20 -7.16
N LEU A 310 -5.56 -19.30 -7.99
CA LEU A 310 -6.07 -19.07 -9.34
C LEU A 310 -5.59 -20.16 -10.30
N SER A 311 -6.49 -20.59 -11.17
CA SER A 311 -6.13 -21.37 -12.36
C SER A 311 -5.41 -20.50 -13.39
N ASN A 312 -4.66 -21.15 -14.29
CA ASN A 312 -4.03 -20.48 -15.43
C ASN A 312 -5.13 -19.88 -16.33
N GLU A 313 -5.50 -18.62 -16.10
CA GLU A 313 -6.16 -17.82 -17.12
C GLU A 313 -5.15 -17.36 -18.16
N SER A 314 -5.61 -17.18 -19.40
CA SER A 314 -4.82 -16.52 -20.43
C SER A 314 -4.55 -15.09 -20.01
N GLY A 315 -3.32 -14.81 -19.54
CA GLY A 315 -2.84 -13.46 -19.29
C GLY A 315 -2.77 -12.64 -20.57
N ALA A 316 -2.49 -11.34 -20.43
CA ALA A 316 -2.20 -10.44 -21.54
C ALA A 316 -1.17 -11.08 -22.47
N LYS A 317 -1.36 -10.93 -23.78
CA LYS A 317 -0.48 -11.45 -24.82
C LYS A 317 0.96 -11.00 -24.58
N ALA A 318 1.17 -9.72 -24.24
CA ALA A 318 2.49 -9.19 -23.91
C ALA A 318 3.16 -9.98 -22.77
N TRP A 319 2.43 -10.29 -21.69
CA TRP A 319 2.93 -11.09 -20.58
C TRP A 319 3.25 -12.52 -21.01
N LEU A 320 2.38 -13.17 -21.78
CA LEU A 320 2.60 -14.53 -22.25
C LEU A 320 3.84 -14.62 -23.15
N GLN A 321 4.06 -13.63 -24.00
CA GLN A 321 5.27 -13.54 -24.84
C GLN A 321 6.53 -13.39 -24.01
N PHE A 322 6.53 -12.52 -22.99
CA PHE A 322 7.64 -12.39 -22.05
C PHE A 322 7.89 -13.69 -21.27
N ALA A 323 6.83 -14.28 -20.70
CA ALA A 323 6.90 -15.47 -19.86
C ALA A 323 7.44 -16.68 -20.63
N ASN A 324 7.14 -16.78 -21.92
CA ASN A 324 7.56 -17.87 -22.79
C ASN A 324 8.86 -17.58 -23.57
N ALA A 325 9.51 -16.44 -23.33
CA ALA A 325 10.68 -15.99 -24.10
C ALA A 325 10.44 -16.00 -25.62
N ASP A 326 9.26 -15.52 -26.03
CA ASP A 326 8.86 -15.41 -27.44
C ASP A 326 9.72 -14.36 -28.17
N GLN A 327 10.02 -14.61 -29.46
CA GLN A 327 10.77 -13.67 -30.30
C GLN A 327 10.03 -12.33 -30.53
N GLN A 328 8.71 -12.30 -30.38
CA GLN A 328 7.87 -11.10 -30.47
C GLN A 328 7.75 -10.35 -29.15
N ASN A 329 8.43 -10.79 -28.08
CA ASN A 329 8.38 -10.13 -26.78
C ASN A 329 8.85 -8.66 -26.88
N VAL A 330 8.05 -7.75 -26.33
CA VAL A 330 8.36 -6.32 -26.24
C VAL A 330 8.70 -5.86 -24.83
N LEU A 331 8.53 -6.72 -23.81
CA LEU A 331 8.74 -6.39 -22.40
C LEU A 331 10.17 -6.67 -21.95
N LEU A 332 10.71 -5.82 -21.09
CA LEU A 332 12.00 -6.00 -20.42
C LEU A 332 11.81 -6.63 -19.03
N ASP A 333 12.87 -7.20 -18.46
CA ASP A 333 12.82 -7.82 -17.13
C ASP A 333 13.11 -6.79 -16.02
N PHE A 334 12.04 -6.19 -15.48
CA PHE A 334 12.11 -5.18 -14.43
C PHE A 334 12.27 -5.77 -13.01
N SER A 335 12.30 -7.10 -12.87
CA SER A 335 12.28 -7.77 -11.55
C SER A 335 13.49 -7.45 -10.65
N TYR A 336 14.53 -6.80 -11.17
CA TYR A 336 15.72 -6.39 -10.42
C TYR A 336 15.65 -4.99 -9.81
N ALA A 337 14.54 -4.26 -9.97
CA ALA A 337 14.40 -2.95 -9.35
C ALA A 337 14.31 -3.02 -7.81
N GLY A 338 14.87 -2.02 -7.14
CA GLY A 338 14.75 -1.82 -5.70
C GLY A 338 15.89 -2.36 -4.85
N TYR A 339 15.82 -2.06 -3.56
CA TYR A 339 16.77 -2.48 -2.52
C TYR A 339 17.12 -3.97 -2.67
N LYS A 340 18.42 -4.25 -2.78
CA LYS A 340 18.94 -5.63 -2.96
C LYS A 340 18.22 -6.38 -4.09
N HIS A 341 17.99 -5.71 -5.22
CA HIS A 341 17.34 -6.25 -6.41
C HIS A 341 15.86 -6.63 -6.21
N GLY A 342 15.19 -6.01 -5.23
CA GLY A 342 13.79 -6.27 -4.88
C GLY A 342 13.55 -7.56 -4.12
N GLU A 343 14.61 -8.28 -3.72
CA GLU A 343 14.52 -9.61 -3.11
C GLU A 343 14.07 -9.58 -1.65
N ILE A 344 14.43 -8.53 -0.91
CA ILE A 344 14.21 -8.43 0.54
C ILE A 344 13.85 -7.00 0.96
N ALA A 345 13.20 -6.85 2.12
CA ALA A 345 13.04 -5.56 2.77
C ALA A 345 14.39 -5.02 3.31
N PRO A 346 14.54 -3.70 3.45
CA PRO A 346 15.54 -3.13 4.35
C PRO A 346 15.39 -3.67 5.78
N PRO A 347 16.49 -3.89 6.53
CA PRO A 347 16.42 -4.43 7.89
C PRO A 347 15.72 -3.48 8.87
N GLU A 348 14.96 -4.02 9.82
CA GLU A 348 14.46 -3.27 10.98
C GLU A 348 15.59 -2.89 11.95
N ILE A 349 15.34 -1.90 12.81
CA ILE A 349 16.36 -1.32 13.69
C ILE A 349 16.96 -2.33 14.64
N GLU A 350 16.17 -3.23 15.20
CA GLU A 350 16.64 -4.26 16.13
C GLU A 350 17.68 -5.15 15.44
N THR A 351 17.45 -5.45 14.16
CA THR A 351 18.41 -6.19 13.32
C THR A 351 19.68 -5.38 13.07
N LEU A 352 19.55 -4.08 12.78
CA LEU A 352 20.72 -3.20 12.60
C LEU A 352 21.54 -3.08 13.90
N ILE A 353 20.89 -2.92 15.06
CA ILE A 353 21.56 -2.87 16.37
C ILE A 353 22.28 -4.20 16.64
N ALA A 354 21.64 -5.34 16.36
CA ALA A 354 22.27 -6.66 16.46
C ALA A 354 23.48 -6.81 15.52
N GLN A 355 23.47 -6.12 14.37
CA GLN A 355 24.59 -6.02 13.44
C GLN A 355 25.66 -4.99 13.84
N GLY A 356 25.53 -4.38 15.03
CA GLY A 356 26.52 -3.48 15.62
C GLY A 356 26.32 -2.00 15.31
N TYR A 357 25.13 -1.59 14.86
CA TYR A 357 24.81 -0.17 14.71
C TYR A 357 24.63 0.50 16.07
N LYS A 358 25.26 1.67 16.26
CA LYS A 358 25.05 2.51 17.46
C LYS A 358 23.93 3.50 17.20
N VAL A 359 23.01 3.61 18.17
CA VAL A 359 21.95 4.62 18.17
C VAL A 359 22.46 5.93 18.75
N TYR A 360 22.15 7.03 18.08
CA TYR A 360 22.45 8.41 18.47
C TYR A 360 21.12 9.17 18.57
N ASP A 361 20.61 9.32 19.79
CA ASP A 361 19.42 10.14 20.06
C ASP A 361 19.80 11.61 20.05
N VAL A 362 19.19 12.42 19.16
CA VAL A 362 19.50 13.85 19.02
C VAL A 362 19.15 14.68 20.26
N THR A 363 18.25 14.19 21.12
CA THR A 363 17.82 14.86 22.36
C THR A 363 18.69 14.53 23.56
N ASP A 364 19.65 13.60 23.43
CA ASP A 364 20.63 13.33 24.48
C ASP A 364 21.26 14.67 24.92
N PRO A 365 21.37 14.95 26.23
CA PRO A 365 21.95 16.19 26.75
C PRO A 365 23.32 16.54 26.17
N LYS A 366 24.06 15.56 25.65
CA LYS A 366 25.30 15.75 24.91
C LYS A 366 25.12 16.57 23.61
N TYR A 367 24.04 16.34 22.86
CA TYR A 367 23.76 17.03 21.60
C TYR A 367 22.78 18.19 21.81
N GLY A 368 21.69 17.92 22.54
CA GLY A 368 20.77 18.92 23.08
C GLY A 368 19.71 19.44 22.10
N ALA A 369 19.17 18.60 21.21
CA ALA A 369 17.98 18.97 20.44
C ALA A 369 16.76 19.07 21.36
N ILE A 370 15.89 20.04 21.13
CA ILE A 370 14.68 20.28 21.92
C ILE A 370 13.51 20.44 20.94
N PRO A 371 12.73 19.38 20.68
CA PRO A 371 11.65 19.49 19.72
C PRO A 371 10.54 20.42 20.23
N ASN A 372 9.85 21.06 19.28
CA ASN A 372 8.68 21.92 19.50
C ASN A 372 8.94 23.22 20.30
N ASP A 373 10.18 23.65 20.49
CA ASP A 373 10.49 24.92 21.17
C ASP A 373 10.46 26.14 20.23
N GLY A 374 10.41 25.91 18.91
CA GLY A 374 10.39 26.94 17.88
C GLY A 374 11.78 27.46 17.50
N GLU A 375 12.85 26.88 18.05
CA GLU A 375 14.24 27.22 17.78
C GLU A 375 14.89 26.16 16.88
N SER A 376 16.09 26.47 16.35
CA SER A 376 16.76 25.53 15.44
C SER A 376 17.49 24.40 16.17
N ASP A 377 17.16 23.16 15.82
CA ASP A 377 17.83 21.93 16.26
C ASP A 377 19.06 21.57 15.42
N ARG A 378 19.35 22.36 14.39
CA ARG A 378 20.42 22.05 13.42
C ARG A 378 21.77 21.83 14.09
N ALA A 379 22.10 22.64 15.08
CA ALA A 379 23.38 22.52 15.79
C ALA A 379 23.50 21.20 16.56
N ALA A 380 22.40 20.71 17.17
CA ALA A 380 22.40 19.43 17.86
C ALA A 380 22.58 18.27 16.86
N PHE A 381 21.88 18.32 15.73
CA PHE A 381 22.06 17.33 14.66
C PHE A 381 23.49 17.32 14.10
N MET A 382 24.10 18.49 13.88
CA MET A 382 25.50 18.59 13.45
C MET A 382 26.47 17.95 14.46
N LYS A 383 26.28 18.14 15.78
CA LYS A 383 27.13 17.47 16.79
C LYS A 383 27.05 15.94 16.71
N VAL A 384 25.87 15.38 16.42
CA VAL A 384 25.73 13.94 16.19
C VAL A 384 26.55 13.49 14.98
N LEU A 385 26.46 14.24 13.87
CA LEU A 385 27.23 13.94 12.66
C LEU A 385 28.75 14.08 12.89
N GLU A 386 29.19 15.08 13.65
CA GLU A 386 30.59 15.25 14.06
C GLU A 386 31.11 14.07 14.89
N GLU A 387 30.31 13.53 15.80
CA GLU A 387 30.70 12.36 16.58
C GLU A 387 30.79 11.10 15.73
N ILE A 388 29.89 10.94 14.75
CA ILE A 388 29.92 9.79 13.86
C ILE A 388 31.11 9.88 12.91
N ALA A 389 31.35 11.04 12.33
CA ALA A 389 32.31 11.27 11.25
C ALA A 389 33.77 11.03 11.68
N SER A 390 34.59 10.56 10.73
CA SER A 390 36.05 10.55 10.88
C SER A 390 36.70 11.83 10.37
N GLU A 391 36.02 12.56 9.49
CA GLU A 391 36.50 13.79 8.89
C GLU A 391 35.32 14.73 8.61
N THR A 392 35.52 16.03 8.84
CA THR A 392 34.55 17.08 8.51
C THR A 392 35.19 18.11 7.58
N LYS A 393 34.42 18.64 6.63
CA LYS A 393 34.87 19.66 5.67
C LYS A 393 33.81 20.72 5.45
N GLN A 394 34.26 21.92 5.15
CA GLN A 394 33.45 22.92 4.48
C GLN A 394 33.83 22.93 2.99
N GLU A 395 32.83 22.85 2.12
CA GLU A 395 33.02 22.76 0.66
C GLU A 395 32.19 23.82 -0.09
N ASP A 396 32.42 23.90 -1.41
CA ASP A 396 31.85 24.84 -2.38
C ASP A 396 32.39 26.28 -2.27
N LEU A 397 32.12 27.12 -3.29
CA LEU A 397 32.77 28.43 -3.49
C LEU A 397 32.63 29.39 -2.30
N ASN A 398 31.65 29.17 -1.42
CA ASN A 398 31.34 30.02 -0.27
C ASN A 398 31.33 29.25 1.07
N ASN A 399 31.90 28.03 1.14
CA ASN A 399 31.86 27.18 2.35
C ASN A 399 30.43 26.88 2.84
N MET A 400 29.46 26.81 1.92
CA MET A 400 28.04 26.64 2.23
C MET A 400 27.61 25.17 2.34
N THR A 401 28.54 24.23 2.23
CA THR A 401 28.27 22.81 2.46
C THR A 401 29.09 22.31 3.65
N ASP A 402 28.41 21.88 4.71
CA ASP A 402 29.02 21.14 5.82
C ASP A 402 29.01 19.65 5.49
N ARG A 403 30.19 19.08 5.26
CA ARG A 403 30.35 17.68 4.86
C ARG A 403 30.92 16.83 5.98
N TYR A 404 30.28 15.70 6.23
CA TYR A 404 30.64 14.71 7.23
C TYR A 404 30.99 13.39 6.56
N ILE A 405 32.17 12.84 6.84
CA ILE A 405 32.74 11.73 6.06
C ILE A 405 33.10 10.56 6.98
N LYS A 406 32.60 9.37 6.62
CA LYS A 406 33.00 8.09 7.21
C LYS A 406 32.56 6.95 6.31
N GLU A 407 33.48 6.08 5.88
CA GLU A 407 33.17 5.04 4.91
C GLU A 407 32.09 4.05 5.38
N ASN A 408 32.13 3.64 6.65
CA ASN A 408 31.20 2.71 7.29
C ASN A 408 30.81 3.27 8.67
N ALA A 409 29.65 3.91 8.75
CA ALA A 409 29.23 4.62 9.95
C ALA A 409 28.76 3.69 11.07
N LYS A 410 28.04 2.61 10.71
CA LYS A 410 27.24 1.77 11.63
C LYS A 410 26.48 2.63 12.64
N ALA A 411 25.69 3.55 12.12
CA ALA A 411 25.00 4.55 12.93
C ALA A 411 23.50 4.62 12.62
N ILE A 412 22.70 4.77 13.66
CA ILE A 412 21.28 5.14 13.56
C ILE A 412 21.15 6.49 14.25
N ILE A 413 20.80 7.54 13.50
CA ILE A 413 20.48 8.84 14.06
C ILE A 413 18.99 8.85 14.34
N TYR A 414 18.62 8.87 15.61
CA TYR A 414 17.25 8.80 16.07
C TYR A 414 16.73 10.18 16.48
N PHE A 415 15.61 10.57 15.88
CA PHE A 415 14.80 11.72 16.22
C PHE A 415 13.55 11.23 16.96
N PRO A 416 13.46 11.40 18.29
CA PRO A 416 12.24 11.13 19.05
C PRO A 416 11.03 11.91 18.53
N GLU A 417 9.86 11.64 19.10
CA GLU A 417 8.62 12.35 18.76
C GLU A 417 8.77 13.88 18.93
N GLY A 418 8.27 14.63 17.97
CA GLY A 418 8.29 16.09 17.95
C GLY A 418 8.72 16.71 16.62
N ASN A 419 8.62 18.03 16.55
CA ASN A 419 9.04 18.85 15.41
C ASN A 419 10.43 19.43 15.63
N TYR A 420 11.35 19.20 14.69
CA TYR A 420 12.73 19.68 14.75
C TYR A 420 13.02 20.62 13.57
N ILE A 421 13.49 21.83 13.86
CA ILE A 421 13.82 22.83 12.82
C ILE A 421 15.28 22.66 12.41
N LEU A 422 15.51 21.99 11.28
CA LEU A 422 16.86 21.75 10.74
C LEU A 422 17.34 22.84 9.78
N GLN A 423 16.44 23.73 9.38
CA GLN A 423 16.78 24.92 8.62
C GLN A 423 15.82 26.07 8.90
N ASP A 424 16.41 27.21 9.23
CA ASP A 424 15.79 28.51 9.51
C ASP A 424 16.47 29.62 8.69
N GLU A 425 16.10 30.88 8.91
CA GLU A 425 16.70 32.02 8.19
C GLU A 425 18.22 32.17 8.44
N ALA A 426 18.75 31.70 9.57
CA ALA A 426 20.18 31.77 9.85
C ALA A 426 20.99 30.70 9.09
N SER A 427 20.34 29.61 8.69
CA SER A 427 20.97 28.45 8.04
C SER A 427 20.51 28.19 6.61
N LYS A 428 19.64 29.06 6.07
CA LYS A 428 19.25 29.04 4.65
C LYS A 428 20.48 28.96 3.72
N ASP A 429 20.28 28.30 2.59
CA ASP A 429 21.26 28.02 1.54
C ASP A 429 22.44 27.11 1.97
N ARG A 430 22.52 26.74 3.25
CA ARG A 430 23.62 25.94 3.79
C ARG A 430 23.25 24.47 3.84
N ARG A 431 23.97 23.65 3.08
CA ARG A 431 23.70 22.22 2.93
C ARG A 431 24.41 21.36 3.97
N ILE A 432 23.73 20.32 4.46
CA ILE A 432 24.33 19.22 5.21
C ILE A 432 24.63 18.06 4.25
N ARG A 433 25.91 17.71 4.06
CA ARG A 433 26.31 16.59 3.21
C ARG A 433 26.81 15.43 4.06
N ILE A 434 26.13 14.30 3.96
CA ILE A 434 26.47 13.06 4.67
C ILE A 434 27.11 12.09 3.68
N SER A 435 28.43 11.93 3.79
CA SER A 435 29.24 11.02 2.96
C SER A 435 29.56 9.74 3.74
N MET A 436 28.56 8.89 3.93
CA MET A 436 28.68 7.66 4.71
C MET A 436 27.88 6.49 4.16
N SER A 437 28.42 5.26 4.27
CA SER A 437 27.62 4.02 4.21
C SER A 437 27.13 3.63 5.60
N ASP A 438 26.20 2.69 5.63
CA ASP A 438 25.74 2.03 6.86
C ASP A 438 25.22 3.05 7.90
N ILE A 439 24.32 3.94 7.44
CA ILE A 439 23.72 4.99 8.24
C ILE A 439 22.21 5.06 8.02
N VAL A 440 21.45 5.20 9.10
CA VAL A 440 19.99 5.36 9.04
C VAL A 440 19.56 6.62 9.78
N LEU A 441 18.75 7.44 9.13
CA LEU A 441 18.01 8.54 9.74
C LEU A 441 16.61 8.04 10.11
N LYS A 442 16.28 8.05 11.40
CA LYS A 442 15.07 7.43 11.95
C LYS A 442 14.25 8.43 12.76
N GLY A 443 12.94 8.49 12.52
CA GLY A 443 11.99 9.13 13.44
C GLY A 443 11.20 8.13 14.31
N ALA A 444 10.39 8.64 15.23
CA ALA A 444 9.49 7.85 16.09
C ALA A 444 8.24 7.32 15.35
N GLY A 445 8.04 7.73 14.09
CA GLY A 445 6.87 7.42 13.29
C GLY A 445 6.56 8.58 12.35
N ARG A 446 6.07 8.27 11.13
CA ARG A 446 5.81 9.31 10.12
C ARG A 446 4.83 10.40 10.58
N ASN A 447 3.93 10.08 11.51
CA ASN A 447 2.97 11.03 12.09
C ASN A 447 3.41 11.58 13.47
N LYS A 448 4.65 11.29 13.90
CA LYS A 448 5.17 11.63 15.23
C LYS A 448 6.40 12.52 15.18
N THR A 449 7.28 12.32 14.20
CA THR A 449 8.52 13.09 14.06
C THR A 449 8.49 13.90 12.78
N THR A 450 8.78 15.20 12.88
CA THR A 450 8.87 16.11 11.73
C THR A 450 10.25 16.77 11.69
N LEU A 451 10.88 16.76 10.51
CA LEU A 451 12.07 17.54 10.19
C LEU A 451 11.65 18.70 9.29
N GLU A 452 11.71 19.91 9.84
CA GLU A 452 11.16 21.12 9.22
C GLU A 452 12.24 22.05 8.67
N MET A 453 11.92 22.63 7.52
CA MET A 453 12.64 23.72 6.88
C MET A 453 11.73 24.95 6.85
N THR A 454 11.94 25.90 7.75
CA THR A 454 11.08 27.08 7.93
C THR A 454 11.46 28.24 7.01
N ALA A 455 12.65 28.21 6.41
CA ALA A 455 13.14 29.20 5.46
C ALA A 455 13.47 28.55 4.10
N ALA A 456 13.04 29.20 3.02
CA ALA A 456 13.33 28.75 1.66
C ALA A 456 14.79 28.99 1.27
N ASN A 457 15.36 28.03 0.56
CA ASN A 457 16.63 28.20 -0.14
C ASN A 457 16.43 29.05 -1.40
N ASN A 458 17.48 29.76 -1.78
CA ASN A 458 17.59 30.54 -2.99
C ASN A 458 18.49 29.84 -4.01
N SER A 459 18.13 29.98 -5.29
CA SER A 459 19.05 29.60 -6.35
C SER A 459 20.27 30.53 -6.35
N PRO A 460 21.50 30.04 -6.61
CA PRO A 460 22.65 30.90 -6.87
C PRO A 460 22.44 31.85 -8.06
N LYS A 461 21.51 31.51 -8.96
CA LYS A 461 21.09 32.31 -10.11
C LYS A 461 19.56 32.33 -10.21
N PRO A 462 18.86 33.12 -9.38
CA PRO A 462 17.40 33.08 -9.25
C PRO A 462 16.62 33.38 -10.54
N THR A 463 17.22 34.11 -11.48
CA THR A 463 16.59 34.48 -12.76
C THR A 463 16.89 33.51 -13.90
N GLU A 464 18.09 32.90 -13.91
CA GLU A 464 18.53 32.01 -15.00
C GLU A 464 18.36 30.53 -14.67
N GLU A 465 18.44 30.14 -13.39
CA GLU A 465 18.44 28.76 -12.92
C GLU A 465 17.57 28.62 -11.67
N MET A 466 16.31 29.07 -11.73
CA MET A 466 15.40 29.10 -10.57
C MET A 466 15.21 27.74 -9.88
N TRP A 467 15.33 26.63 -10.60
CA TRP A 467 15.28 25.26 -10.07
C TRP A 467 16.53 24.83 -9.28
N ASN A 468 17.63 25.58 -9.34
CA ASN A 468 18.96 25.20 -8.83
C ASN A 468 19.22 25.68 -7.38
N ALA A 469 18.19 25.71 -6.55
CA ALA A 469 18.33 25.93 -5.12
C ALA A 469 19.00 24.71 -4.45
N PRO A 470 19.86 24.91 -3.43
CA PRO A 470 20.46 23.81 -2.69
C PRO A 470 19.41 23.00 -1.93
N VAL A 471 19.70 21.71 -1.73
CA VAL A 471 18.95 20.88 -0.78
C VAL A 471 19.42 21.14 0.65
N MET A 472 18.53 21.01 1.64
CA MET A 472 18.88 21.10 3.07
C MET A 472 19.90 20.02 3.45
N MET A 473 19.66 18.76 3.04
CA MET A 473 20.53 17.62 3.33
C MET A 473 20.70 16.70 2.11
N GLU A 474 21.91 16.15 1.91
CA GLU A 474 22.14 15.12 0.90
C GLU A 474 23.00 13.97 1.43
N PHE A 475 22.62 12.74 1.10
CA PHE A 475 23.45 11.55 1.27
C PHE A 475 24.22 11.30 -0.03
N LYS A 476 25.55 11.41 0.02
CA LYS A 476 26.34 11.52 -1.20
C LYS A 476 27.70 10.87 -1.15
N HIS A 477 27.97 10.03 -2.16
CA HIS A 477 29.33 9.72 -2.56
C HIS A 477 29.84 10.76 -3.58
N ASN A 478 30.93 11.45 -3.26
CA ASN A 478 31.39 12.61 -4.04
C ASN A 478 32.16 12.22 -5.32
N THR A 479 32.73 11.01 -5.37
CA THR A 479 33.47 10.54 -6.55
C THR A 479 32.51 10.15 -7.66
N GLY A 480 32.56 10.86 -8.79
CA GLY A 480 31.85 10.47 -10.01
C GLY A 480 32.57 9.38 -10.80
N LEU A 481 32.03 9.05 -11.99
CA LEU A 481 32.69 8.10 -12.89
C LEU A 481 34.02 8.68 -13.39
N GLY A 482 35.09 7.91 -13.22
CA GLY A 482 36.45 8.26 -13.66
C GLY A 482 36.80 7.64 -15.02
N GLU A 483 38.09 7.35 -15.23
CA GLU A 483 38.58 6.66 -16.42
C GLU A 483 37.95 5.26 -16.60
N SER A 484 37.92 4.80 -17.84
CA SER A 484 37.47 3.43 -18.17
C SER A 484 38.44 2.41 -17.57
N ILE A 485 37.88 1.34 -17.01
CA ILE A 485 38.63 0.19 -16.48
C ILE A 485 38.64 -1.00 -17.44
N GLY A 486 38.00 -0.88 -18.60
CA GLY A 486 37.96 -1.85 -19.68
C GLY A 486 36.93 -1.49 -20.74
N ALA A 487 37.21 -1.89 -21.99
CA ALA A 487 36.29 -1.75 -23.11
C ALA A 487 35.52 -3.06 -23.35
N VAL A 488 34.28 -2.95 -23.83
CA VAL A 488 33.49 -4.12 -24.26
C VAL A 488 33.89 -4.49 -25.69
N THR A 489 34.17 -5.76 -25.94
CA THR A 489 34.76 -6.21 -27.21
C THR A 489 33.84 -7.05 -28.08
N GLU A 490 32.68 -7.48 -27.57
CA GLU A 490 31.70 -8.30 -28.29
C GLU A 490 30.29 -7.79 -28.08
N ASP A 491 29.41 -8.10 -29.03
CA ASP A 491 27.99 -7.79 -28.93
C ASP A 491 27.32 -8.56 -27.79
N ALA A 492 26.28 -7.97 -27.20
CA ALA A 492 25.44 -8.64 -26.22
C ALA A 492 23.97 -8.24 -26.44
N PRO A 493 23.03 -9.20 -26.54
CA PRO A 493 21.62 -8.87 -26.70
C PRO A 493 21.04 -8.29 -25.41
N ILE A 494 19.98 -7.48 -25.55
CA ILE A 494 19.15 -7.06 -24.42
C ILE A 494 18.72 -8.28 -23.60
N GLY A 495 18.72 -8.16 -22.27
CA GLY A 495 18.46 -9.29 -21.37
C GLY A 495 19.69 -10.15 -21.04
N SER A 496 20.84 -9.96 -21.69
CA SER A 496 22.08 -10.67 -21.33
C SER A 496 22.56 -10.24 -19.94
N LYS A 497 23.01 -11.19 -19.13
CA LYS A 497 23.74 -10.91 -17.88
C LYS A 497 25.26 -10.85 -18.05
N THR A 498 25.75 -11.17 -19.24
CA THR A 498 27.19 -11.32 -19.48
C THR A 498 27.66 -10.41 -20.60
N ILE A 499 28.79 -9.75 -20.37
CA ILE A 499 29.53 -8.98 -21.37
C ILE A 499 30.95 -9.54 -21.51
N THR A 500 31.59 -9.24 -22.63
CA THR A 500 33.00 -9.58 -22.86
C THR A 500 33.86 -8.33 -22.70
N ALA A 501 34.61 -8.24 -21.61
CA ALA A 501 35.51 -7.14 -21.29
C ALA A 501 36.67 -7.61 -20.39
N SER A 502 37.87 -7.08 -20.61
CA SER A 502 39.00 -7.23 -19.68
C SER A 502 38.99 -6.09 -18.67
N LEU A 503 38.62 -6.37 -17.42
CA LEU A 503 38.48 -5.36 -16.37
C LEU A 503 39.67 -5.35 -15.41
N THR A 504 40.00 -4.17 -14.89
CA THR A 504 41.05 -3.98 -13.88
C THR A 504 40.49 -3.37 -12.59
N GLY A 505 41.06 -3.74 -11.44
CA GLY A 505 40.73 -3.11 -10.15
C GLY A 505 39.32 -3.40 -9.60
N VAL A 506 38.65 -4.45 -10.09
CA VAL A 506 37.32 -4.89 -9.66
C VAL A 506 37.26 -6.41 -9.49
N SER A 507 36.30 -6.87 -8.69
CA SER A 507 36.03 -8.28 -8.40
C SER A 507 34.53 -8.54 -8.29
N ALA A 508 34.12 -9.79 -8.08
CA ALA A 508 32.77 -10.12 -7.64
C ALA A 508 32.34 -9.24 -6.45
N GLY A 509 31.10 -8.78 -6.46
CA GLY A 509 30.52 -7.82 -5.51
C GLY A 509 30.76 -6.35 -5.84
N SER A 510 31.75 -6.02 -6.69
CA SER A 510 32.02 -4.64 -7.09
C SER A 510 30.88 -4.05 -7.92
N TRP A 511 30.67 -2.75 -7.76
CA TRP A 511 29.78 -1.98 -8.61
C TRP A 511 30.53 -1.31 -9.75
N VAL A 512 29.97 -1.41 -10.95
CA VAL A 512 30.46 -0.75 -12.16
C VAL A 512 29.33 -0.04 -12.89
N CYS A 513 29.68 0.87 -13.77
CA CYS A 513 28.75 1.49 -14.71
C CYS A 513 29.20 1.15 -16.13
N LEU A 514 28.30 0.54 -16.89
CA LEU A 514 28.43 0.35 -18.33
C LEU A 514 28.00 1.67 -19.02
N VAL A 515 28.88 2.21 -19.85
CA VAL A 515 28.75 3.52 -20.47
C VAL A 515 28.90 3.42 -21.98
N LEU A 516 27.96 3.99 -22.73
CA LEU A 516 28.12 4.23 -24.17
C LEU A 516 28.87 5.55 -24.39
N GLY A 517 30.06 5.49 -25.01
CA GLY A 517 30.97 6.62 -25.12
C GLY A 517 31.78 6.84 -23.84
N THR A 518 31.72 8.06 -23.29
CA THR A 518 32.40 8.44 -22.05
C THR A 518 31.41 9.09 -21.06
N PRO A 519 31.72 9.17 -19.75
CA PRO A 519 30.85 9.86 -18.79
C PRO A 519 30.60 11.35 -19.10
N LYS A 520 31.48 11.99 -19.89
CA LYS A 520 31.36 13.43 -20.25
C LYS A 520 30.69 13.66 -21.61
N LEU A 521 30.83 12.72 -22.54
CA LEU A 521 30.35 12.81 -23.91
C LEU A 521 29.94 11.41 -24.37
N GLY A 522 28.68 11.27 -24.76
CA GLY A 522 28.13 10.03 -25.29
C GLY A 522 28.61 9.75 -26.71
N ASN A 523 27.94 8.82 -27.40
CA ASN A 523 28.24 8.54 -28.80
C ASN A 523 27.56 9.59 -29.71
N THR A 524 28.37 10.38 -30.41
CA THR A 524 27.91 11.49 -31.28
C THR A 524 27.81 11.12 -32.76
N ASP A 525 27.96 9.84 -33.10
CA ASP A 525 27.79 9.34 -34.46
C ASP A 525 26.33 9.49 -34.90
N ASP A 526 26.10 10.08 -36.07
CA ASP A 526 24.75 10.31 -36.60
C ASP A 526 24.02 9.00 -36.89
N ASP A 527 24.73 7.94 -37.28
CA ASP A 527 24.13 6.64 -37.54
C ASP A 527 23.65 6.00 -36.23
N VAL A 528 24.42 6.14 -35.15
CA VAL A 528 24.03 5.67 -33.81
C VAL A 528 22.87 6.49 -33.25
N ILE A 529 22.93 7.82 -33.37
CA ILE A 529 21.87 8.72 -32.90
C ILE A 529 20.54 8.42 -33.61
N ASN A 530 20.57 8.29 -34.94
CA ASN A 530 19.35 8.06 -35.71
C ASN A 530 18.84 6.61 -35.58
N ALA A 531 19.71 5.64 -35.30
CA ALA A 531 19.28 4.29 -34.95
C ALA A 531 18.48 4.29 -33.63
N GLU A 532 18.98 4.98 -32.61
CA GLU A 532 18.31 5.11 -31.30
C GLU A 532 17.00 5.91 -31.35
N LEU A 533 16.84 6.79 -32.35
CA LEU A 533 15.65 7.63 -32.52
C LEU A 533 14.62 7.05 -33.50
N SER A 534 14.88 5.90 -34.11
CA SER A 534 13.98 5.31 -35.10
C SER A 534 12.57 5.11 -34.53
N PRO A 535 11.49 5.53 -35.22
CA PRO A 535 11.41 5.89 -36.64
C PRO A 535 11.76 7.35 -36.98
N TYR A 536 12.12 8.18 -35.99
CA TYR A 536 12.48 9.58 -36.16
C TYR A 536 13.99 9.75 -36.37
N GLN A 537 14.38 10.98 -36.68
CA GLN A 537 15.77 11.42 -36.75
C GLN A 537 15.99 12.61 -35.80
N TRP A 538 17.24 12.89 -35.43
CA TRP A 538 17.51 14.01 -34.54
C TRP A 538 17.08 15.36 -35.14
N GLN A 539 17.04 15.47 -36.48
CA GLN A 539 16.56 16.65 -37.20
C GLN A 539 15.05 16.88 -37.04
N ASP A 540 14.28 15.86 -36.67
CA ASP A 540 12.85 15.98 -36.39
C ASP A 540 12.58 16.62 -35.01
N ILE A 541 13.61 16.72 -34.15
CA ILE A 541 13.52 17.37 -32.85
C ILE A 541 13.61 18.88 -33.05
N LYS A 542 12.46 19.53 -32.94
CA LYS A 542 12.38 20.99 -32.87
C LYS A 542 12.82 21.48 -31.49
N VAL A 543 13.68 22.48 -31.49
CA VAL A 543 14.14 23.20 -30.29
C VAL A 543 13.89 24.69 -30.46
N GLN A 544 13.99 25.46 -29.38
CA GLN A 544 13.90 26.92 -29.46
C GLN A 544 15.01 27.51 -30.35
N GLN A 545 14.74 28.67 -30.98
CA GLN A 545 15.56 29.22 -32.05
C GLN A 545 17.04 29.43 -31.63
N GLY A 546 17.97 28.97 -32.48
CA GLY A 546 19.41 29.16 -32.29
C GLY A 546 20.11 28.08 -31.45
N ILE A 547 19.39 27.03 -31.06
CA ILE A 547 19.92 25.91 -30.26
C ILE A 547 20.03 24.65 -31.13
N THR A 548 21.01 23.80 -30.85
CA THR A 548 21.09 22.42 -31.38
C THR A 548 20.68 21.46 -30.27
N PRO A 549 19.82 20.45 -30.52
CA PRO A 549 19.39 19.54 -29.47
C PRO A 549 20.59 18.80 -28.86
N ASN A 550 20.54 18.61 -27.54
CA ASN A 550 21.60 17.99 -26.75
C ASN A 550 21.91 16.55 -27.18
N ILE A 551 20.93 15.83 -27.73
CA ILE A 551 21.19 14.49 -28.28
C ILE A 551 22.19 14.52 -29.44
N LYS A 552 22.28 15.63 -30.17
CA LYS A 552 23.25 15.80 -31.25
C LYS A 552 24.60 16.32 -30.74
N THR A 553 24.61 17.25 -29.79
CA THR A 553 25.86 17.83 -29.27
C THR A 553 26.55 16.96 -28.23
N ASN A 554 25.77 16.28 -27.37
CA ASN A 554 26.27 15.41 -26.30
C ASN A 554 26.21 13.92 -26.67
N GLY A 555 25.50 13.56 -27.74
CA GLY A 555 25.37 12.19 -28.24
C GLY A 555 24.37 11.33 -27.47
N ILE A 556 24.31 10.05 -27.84
CA ILE A 556 23.59 9.01 -27.11
C ILE A 556 24.33 8.69 -25.82
N GLN A 557 23.65 8.90 -24.69
CA GLN A 557 24.21 8.67 -23.35
C GLN A 557 23.42 7.56 -22.67
N ILE A 558 24.11 6.46 -22.38
CA ILE A 558 23.55 5.33 -21.62
C ILE A 558 24.49 5.06 -20.45
N PHE A 559 23.94 5.08 -19.24
CA PHE A 559 24.63 4.74 -17.99
C PHE A 559 23.84 3.62 -17.31
N GLU A 560 24.38 2.40 -17.31
CA GLU A 560 23.76 1.25 -16.66
C GLU A 560 24.64 0.74 -15.51
N TYR A 561 24.15 0.86 -14.28
CA TYR A 561 24.90 0.45 -13.09
C TYR A 561 24.62 -1.03 -12.79
N HIS A 562 25.68 -1.80 -12.56
CA HIS A 562 25.58 -3.24 -12.31
C HIS A 562 26.49 -3.68 -11.15
N GLN A 563 25.99 -4.63 -10.36
CA GLN A 563 26.83 -5.43 -9.46
C GLN A 563 27.43 -6.62 -10.22
N ILE A 564 28.75 -6.77 -10.16
CA ILE A 564 29.45 -7.94 -10.71
C ILE A 564 29.14 -9.16 -9.85
N GLU A 565 28.59 -10.21 -10.46
CA GLU A 565 28.43 -11.51 -9.82
C GLU A 565 29.72 -12.33 -9.95
N LYS A 566 30.33 -12.36 -11.14
CA LYS A 566 31.50 -13.19 -11.43
C LYS A 566 32.34 -12.61 -12.56
N ILE A 567 33.65 -12.84 -12.49
CA ILE A 567 34.60 -12.60 -13.59
C ILE A 567 35.32 -13.92 -13.90
N SER A 568 35.36 -14.32 -15.17
CA SER A 568 36.02 -15.53 -15.66
C SER A 568 36.76 -15.25 -16.96
N GLY A 569 38.06 -14.97 -16.89
CA GLY A 569 38.81 -14.45 -18.03
C GLY A 569 38.25 -13.09 -18.45
N ASN A 570 37.87 -12.96 -19.73
CA ASN A 570 37.26 -11.75 -20.27
C ASN A 570 35.72 -11.74 -20.16
N SER A 571 35.13 -12.77 -19.56
CA SER A 571 33.68 -12.83 -19.35
C SER A 571 33.33 -12.22 -17.99
N VAL A 572 32.49 -11.19 -18.01
CA VAL A 572 31.99 -10.50 -16.82
C VAL A 572 30.48 -10.75 -16.73
N THR A 573 30.05 -11.40 -15.67
CA THR A 573 28.64 -11.67 -15.39
C THR A 573 28.13 -10.72 -14.31
N PHE A 574 27.07 -9.99 -14.61
CA PHE A 574 26.33 -9.13 -13.69
C PHE A 574 25.20 -9.90 -13.01
N LYS A 575 24.77 -9.43 -11.83
CA LYS A 575 23.58 -9.98 -11.16
C LYS A 575 22.29 -9.71 -11.95
N GLU A 576 22.21 -8.52 -12.53
CA GLU A 576 21.06 -8.05 -13.29
C GLU A 576 21.35 -8.01 -14.80
N PRO A 577 20.34 -8.28 -15.65
CA PRO A 577 20.52 -8.25 -17.09
C PRO A 577 20.73 -6.82 -17.59
N ILE A 578 21.41 -6.65 -18.72
CA ILE A 578 21.49 -5.37 -19.44
C ILE A 578 20.13 -5.02 -20.06
N MET A 579 19.75 -3.74 -20.00
CA MET A 579 18.48 -3.22 -20.55
C MET A 579 18.64 -2.59 -21.92
N HIS A 580 19.87 -2.58 -22.43
CA HIS A 580 20.19 -2.13 -23.77
C HIS A 580 21.08 -3.15 -24.47
N ALA A 581 20.87 -3.36 -25.77
CA ALA A 581 21.78 -4.19 -26.54
C ALA A 581 23.16 -3.51 -26.65
N ILE A 582 24.22 -4.29 -26.55
CA ILE A 582 25.58 -3.82 -26.82
C ILE A 582 25.90 -4.14 -28.27
N HIS A 583 26.19 -3.08 -29.02
CA HIS A 583 26.86 -3.15 -30.32
C HIS A 583 28.32 -2.78 -30.10
N LYS A 584 29.23 -3.73 -30.26
CA LYS A 584 30.65 -3.58 -29.92
C LYS A 584 31.33 -2.40 -30.60
N ASP A 585 30.91 -2.06 -31.81
CA ASP A 585 31.48 -0.99 -32.61
C ASP A 585 31.01 0.41 -32.16
N TRP A 586 30.04 0.50 -31.23
CA TRP A 586 29.52 1.78 -30.75
C TRP A 586 30.36 2.41 -29.61
N GLY A 587 31.42 1.74 -29.16
CA GLY A 587 32.35 2.30 -28.17
C GLY A 587 31.85 2.22 -26.72
N TRP A 588 31.42 1.01 -26.31
CA TRP A 588 31.01 0.73 -24.93
C TRP A 588 32.21 0.55 -24.00
N ASN A 589 32.13 1.18 -22.82
CA ASN A 589 33.18 1.18 -21.80
C ASN A 589 32.62 0.83 -20.42
N VAL A 590 33.45 0.26 -19.57
CA VAL A 590 33.12 -0.06 -18.18
C VAL A 590 33.90 0.86 -17.27
N HIS A 591 33.21 1.49 -16.32
CA HIS A 591 33.78 2.40 -15.33
C HIS A 591 33.54 1.86 -13.92
N LYS A 592 34.49 2.07 -13.01
CA LYS A 592 34.26 1.80 -11.59
C LYS A 592 33.19 2.76 -11.05
N PHE A 593 32.18 2.22 -10.38
CA PHE A 593 31.19 3.04 -9.69
C PHE A 593 31.54 3.12 -8.20
N ALA A 594 32.01 4.31 -7.78
CA ALA A 594 32.29 4.57 -6.39
C ALA A 594 31.00 5.07 -5.71
N ASN A 595 30.57 4.36 -4.68
CA ASN A 595 29.26 4.54 -4.07
C ASN A 595 29.33 4.33 -2.55
N TYR A 596 28.33 4.87 -1.84
CA TYR A 596 27.99 4.40 -0.50
C TYR A 596 26.80 3.44 -0.57
N ALA A 597 26.59 2.65 0.48
CA ALA A 597 25.50 1.68 0.54
C ALA A 597 24.84 1.60 1.91
N HIS A 598 23.65 1.00 1.96
CA HIS A 598 22.88 0.84 3.19
C HIS A 598 22.59 2.17 3.91
N VAL A 599 22.20 3.17 3.12
CA VAL A 599 21.72 4.47 3.61
C VAL A 599 20.19 4.39 3.71
N GLY A 600 19.65 4.65 4.91
CA GLY A 600 18.22 4.57 5.18
C GLY A 600 17.63 5.88 5.69
N VAL A 601 16.40 6.20 5.29
CA VAL A 601 15.58 7.27 5.89
C VAL A 601 14.19 6.71 6.15
N GLU A 602 13.74 6.73 7.39
CA GLU A 602 12.45 6.11 7.72
C GLU A 602 11.73 6.71 8.93
N ASP A 603 10.40 6.58 8.92
CA ASP A 603 9.49 6.89 10.02
C ASP A 603 9.47 8.36 10.49
N LEU A 604 9.39 9.29 9.54
CA LEU A 604 9.34 10.73 9.82
C LEU A 604 8.58 11.51 8.73
N THR A 605 8.29 12.78 8.97
CA THR A 605 7.79 13.74 7.99
C THR A 605 8.87 14.77 7.65
N PHE A 606 9.05 15.07 6.38
CA PHE A 606 9.77 16.25 5.89
C PHE A 606 8.77 17.37 5.61
N LYS A 607 8.95 18.53 6.24
CA LYS A 607 8.02 19.66 6.12
C LYS A 607 8.71 20.90 5.56
N GLY A 608 8.19 21.41 4.46
CA GLY A 608 8.53 22.72 3.90
C GLY A 608 7.37 23.70 4.02
N HIS A 609 7.45 24.82 3.29
CA HIS A 609 6.40 25.84 3.21
C HIS A 609 6.19 26.32 1.77
N ALA A 610 6.10 25.38 0.82
CA ALA A 610 5.76 25.65 -0.57
C ALA A 610 4.50 26.51 -0.66
N LYS A 611 4.46 27.43 -1.62
CA LYS A 611 3.41 28.44 -1.72
C LYS A 611 2.07 27.79 -2.09
N GLU A 612 0.97 28.25 -1.49
CA GLU A 612 -0.39 27.84 -1.88
C GLU A 612 -0.64 28.14 -3.38
N LYS A 613 -0.18 29.30 -3.82
CA LYS A 613 -0.18 29.72 -5.22
C LYS A 613 1.14 29.35 -5.90
N PHE A 614 1.41 28.05 -6.01
CA PHE A 614 2.53 27.55 -6.82
C PHE A 614 2.38 27.98 -8.28
N ILE A 615 3.47 28.44 -8.87
CA ILE A 615 3.56 28.81 -10.29
C ILE A 615 4.76 28.09 -10.89
N HIS A 616 4.53 27.25 -11.91
CA HIS A 616 5.59 26.56 -12.64
C HIS A 616 6.51 27.57 -13.31
N HIS A 617 7.80 27.52 -12.96
CA HIS A 617 8.81 28.51 -13.36
C HIS A 617 8.45 29.96 -12.98
N GLY A 618 7.75 30.15 -11.84
CA GLY A 618 7.38 31.47 -11.33
C GLY A 618 8.48 32.18 -10.54
N SER A 619 9.25 31.44 -9.73
CA SER A 619 10.40 31.92 -8.98
C SER A 619 11.27 30.76 -8.50
N ASP A 620 12.46 31.07 -7.98
CA ASP A 620 13.34 30.07 -7.35
C ASP A 620 12.70 29.41 -6.12
N ILE A 621 11.85 30.12 -5.40
CA ILE A 621 11.09 29.57 -4.28
C ILE A 621 10.04 28.55 -4.77
N ASP A 622 9.36 28.83 -5.89
CA ASP A 622 8.37 27.90 -6.45
C ASP A 622 9.03 26.59 -6.88
N ASP A 623 10.15 26.68 -7.59
CA ASP A 623 10.80 25.53 -8.22
C ASP A 623 11.79 24.77 -7.33
N GLY A 624 12.36 25.43 -6.32
CA GLY A 624 13.37 24.82 -5.47
C GLY A 624 13.50 25.36 -4.07
N GLY A 625 12.61 26.25 -3.65
CA GLY A 625 12.67 26.87 -2.33
C GLY A 625 12.72 25.87 -1.18
N PHE A 626 11.97 24.77 -1.26
CA PHE A 626 11.86 23.76 -0.21
C PHE A 626 12.24 22.36 -0.71
N LYS A 627 13.55 22.11 -0.84
CA LYS A 627 14.14 20.79 -1.13
C LYS A 627 14.86 20.27 0.11
N LEU A 628 14.34 19.21 0.72
CA LEU A 628 14.83 18.77 2.03
C LEU A 628 15.91 17.69 1.93
N ILE A 629 15.79 16.76 1.00
CA ILE A 629 16.64 15.58 0.97
C ILE A 629 16.92 15.03 -0.42
N ASP A 630 18.16 14.60 -0.66
CA ASP A 630 18.59 13.91 -1.88
C ASP A 630 19.50 12.71 -1.62
N PHE A 631 19.41 11.69 -2.50
CA PHE A 631 20.33 10.56 -2.57
C PHE A 631 21.20 10.66 -3.82
N VAL A 632 22.51 10.60 -3.67
CA VAL A 632 23.46 10.76 -4.79
C VAL A 632 24.56 9.70 -4.73
N ARG A 633 24.65 8.87 -5.78
CA ARG A 633 25.65 7.79 -5.89
C ARG A 633 25.58 6.78 -4.76
N LEU A 634 24.38 6.28 -4.51
CA LEU A 634 24.12 5.25 -3.51
C LEU A 634 23.79 3.92 -4.18
N THR A 635 24.04 2.82 -3.48
CA THR A 635 23.51 1.50 -3.84
C THR A 635 22.80 0.87 -2.66
N ASN A 636 21.83 -0.01 -2.91
CA ASN A 636 21.16 -0.78 -1.84
C ASN A 636 20.76 0.13 -0.66
N SER A 637 20.04 1.22 -0.96
CA SER A 637 19.65 2.26 -0.01
C SER A 637 18.15 2.51 -0.11
N TRP A 638 17.54 3.10 0.93
CA TRP A 638 16.08 3.19 0.99
C TRP A 638 15.54 4.44 1.66
N MET A 639 14.32 4.79 1.27
CA MET A 639 13.41 5.65 2.02
C MET A 639 12.08 4.92 2.21
N ARG A 640 11.58 4.79 3.44
CA ARG A 640 10.29 4.15 3.67
C ARG A 640 9.51 4.74 4.83
N ARG A 641 8.18 4.72 4.74
CA ARG A 641 7.30 5.23 5.80
C ARG A 641 7.60 6.70 6.12
N VAL A 642 7.61 7.53 5.08
CA VAL A 642 7.96 8.96 5.16
C VAL A 642 6.83 9.80 4.57
N ASN A 643 6.52 10.95 5.17
CA ASN A 643 5.65 11.93 4.53
C ASN A 643 6.45 13.16 4.08
N PHE A 644 5.94 13.84 3.06
CA PHE A 644 6.37 15.16 2.63
C PHE A 644 5.17 16.10 2.70
N GLU A 645 5.35 17.26 3.34
CA GLU A 645 4.31 18.28 3.47
C GLU A 645 4.80 19.61 2.90
N SER A 646 4.07 20.14 1.91
CA SER A 646 4.30 21.45 1.31
C SER A 646 5.75 21.66 0.86
N VAL A 647 6.28 20.73 0.06
CA VAL A 647 7.65 20.77 -0.47
C VAL A 647 7.69 21.19 -1.94
N SER A 648 8.74 21.90 -2.35
CA SER A 648 8.96 22.24 -3.76
C SER A 648 9.38 21.01 -4.55
N GLU A 649 10.24 20.17 -3.97
CA GLU A 649 10.65 18.87 -4.51
C GLU A 649 10.75 17.87 -3.37
N ALA A 650 10.15 16.68 -3.51
CA ALA A 650 10.23 15.66 -2.47
C ALA A 650 11.63 15.04 -2.37
N MET A 651 12.10 14.39 -3.44
CA MET A 651 13.40 13.71 -3.43
C MET A 651 13.90 13.33 -4.83
N SER A 652 15.19 13.55 -5.10
CA SER A 652 15.87 12.96 -6.25
C SER A 652 16.80 11.82 -5.85
N ILE A 653 16.71 10.69 -6.56
CA ILE A 653 17.65 9.56 -6.47
C ILE A 653 18.58 9.62 -7.68
N THR A 654 19.74 10.23 -7.50
CA THR A 654 20.67 10.60 -8.59
C THR A 654 21.85 9.64 -8.71
N SER A 655 22.14 9.18 -9.92
CA SER A 655 23.32 8.34 -10.24
C SER A 655 23.50 7.14 -9.30
N SER A 656 22.41 6.47 -8.97
CA SER A 656 22.34 5.42 -7.94
C SER A 656 21.82 4.10 -8.54
N ALA A 657 21.91 3.01 -7.77
CA ALA A 657 21.45 1.70 -8.21
C ALA A 657 20.77 0.89 -7.10
N ASN A 658 19.70 0.16 -7.42
CA ASN A 658 19.04 -0.77 -6.49
C ASN A 658 18.64 -0.07 -5.19
N CYS A 659 18.05 1.12 -5.31
CA CYS A 659 17.47 1.85 -4.19
C CYS A 659 15.94 1.80 -4.26
N SER A 660 15.28 1.86 -3.10
CA SER A 660 13.81 1.89 -3.02
C SER A 660 13.32 3.14 -2.29
N ALA A 661 12.25 3.77 -2.79
CA ALA A 661 11.48 4.77 -2.08
C ALA A 661 10.01 4.31 -2.05
N TYR A 662 9.47 3.98 -0.88
CA TYR A 662 8.12 3.43 -0.82
C TYR A 662 7.36 3.68 0.46
N ASP A 663 6.04 3.56 0.38
CA ASP A 663 5.13 3.86 1.49
C ASP A 663 5.30 5.32 1.95
N ILE A 664 4.97 6.23 1.02
CA ILE A 664 5.21 7.66 1.13
C ILE A 664 3.91 8.43 0.84
N THR A 665 3.67 9.52 1.57
CA THR A 665 2.61 10.48 1.26
C THR A 665 3.21 11.84 0.95
N ILE A 666 2.74 12.50 -0.10
CA ILE A 666 3.13 13.86 -0.49
C ILE A 666 1.86 14.73 -0.49
N GLY A 667 1.77 15.68 0.44
CA GLY A 667 0.58 16.50 0.65
C GLY A 667 0.89 17.96 0.94
N GLY A 668 -0.11 18.69 1.44
CA GLY A 668 -0.02 20.14 1.65
C GLY A 668 -0.14 20.93 0.35
N ASN A 669 0.62 22.01 0.23
CA ASN A 669 0.62 22.82 -0.99
C ASN A 669 1.39 22.12 -2.12
N ARG A 670 0.89 22.23 -3.36
CA ARG A 670 1.57 21.79 -4.57
C ARG A 670 2.91 22.50 -4.70
N GLY A 671 3.91 21.77 -5.14
CA GLY A 671 5.21 22.26 -5.58
C GLY A 671 5.55 21.79 -7.00
N HIS A 672 6.84 21.78 -7.28
CA HIS A 672 7.39 21.54 -8.61
C HIS A 672 7.49 20.04 -8.95
N ALA A 673 8.01 19.19 -8.05
CA ALA A 673 8.24 17.78 -8.36
C ALA A 673 8.08 16.82 -7.17
N SER A 674 7.71 15.57 -7.48
CA SER A 674 7.65 14.46 -6.53
C SER A 674 9.01 13.76 -6.39
N ILE A 675 9.01 12.42 -6.51
CA ILE A 675 10.19 11.56 -6.36
C ILE A 675 10.61 11.05 -7.74
N ARG A 676 11.89 11.16 -8.06
CA ARG A 676 12.40 10.71 -9.35
C ARG A 676 13.69 9.90 -9.30
N SER A 677 13.77 8.95 -10.23
CA SER A 677 15.02 8.28 -10.59
C SER A 677 15.76 9.11 -11.64
N GLN A 678 16.91 9.67 -11.25
CA GLN A 678 17.69 10.57 -12.10
C GLN A 678 19.04 9.95 -12.47
N ALA A 679 19.26 9.64 -13.76
CA ALA A 679 20.50 9.01 -14.23
C ALA A 679 20.91 7.76 -13.41
N SER A 680 19.92 7.02 -12.91
CA SER A 680 20.06 5.89 -11.99
C SER A 680 19.59 4.59 -12.66
N SER A 681 19.96 3.44 -12.11
CA SER A 681 19.48 2.13 -12.60
C SER A 681 18.66 1.39 -11.55
N ARG A 682 17.61 0.68 -11.97
CA ARG A 682 16.89 -0.28 -11.10
C ARG A 682 16.34 0.36 -9.82
N ILE A 683 15.83 1.57 -9.93
CA ILE A 683 15.18 2.26 -8.81
C ILE A 683 13.73 1.78 -8.70
N PHE A 684 13.29 1.48 -7.49
CA PHE A 684 11.89 1.18 -7.18
C PHE A 684 11.26 2.38 -6.45
N ILE A 685 10.20 2.95 -7.02
CA ILE A 685 9.36 3.96 -6.38
C ILE A 685 7.97 3.36 -6.29
N GLY A 686 7.41 3.19 -5.10
CA GLY A 686 6.08 2.58 -5.02
C GLY A 686 5.28 2.82 -3.76
N LYS A 687 3.96 2.58 -3.82
CA LYS A 687 3.02 2.98 -2.75
C LYS A 687 3.24 4.44 -2.32
N VAL A 688 3.40 5.32 -3.31
CA VAL A 688 3.44 6.76 -3.09
C VAL A 688 2.05 7.31 -3.33
N THR A 689 1.51 8.10 -2.40
CA THR A 689 0.23 8.80 -2.56
C THR A 689 0.47 10.30 -2.54
N GLU A 690 0.14 10.98 -3.63
CA GLU A 690 0.16 12.43 -3.72
C GLU A 690 -1.25 12.98 -3.62
N ASN A 691 -1.45 13.91 -2.70
CA ASN A 691 -2.73 14.59 -2.47
C ASN A 691 -2.57 16.11 -2.26
N SER A 692 -1.47 16.68 -2.76
CA SER A 692 -1.21 18.12 -2.68
C SER A 692 -2.33 18.95 -3.33
N ASN A 693 -2.60 20.12 -2.74
CA ASN A 693 -3.62 21.08 -3.17
C ASN A 693 -2.97 22.26 -3.89
N GLY A 694 -3.65 22.85 -4.86
CA GLY A 694 -3.09 23.95 -5.63
C GLY A 694 -3.94 24.31 -6.84
N TYR A 695 -3.45 25.24 -7.65
CA TYR A 695 -4.08 25.57 -8.92
C TYR A 695 -3.82 24.49 -9.98
N THR A 696 -4.84 24.19 -10.77
CA THR A 696 -4.66 23.49 -12.05
C THR A 696 -4.01 24.42 -13.07
N LEU A 697 -3.27 23.85 -14.01
CA LEU A 697 -2.39 24.62 -14.91
C LEU A 697 -2.66 24.27 -16.38
N ARG A 698 -2.77 25.26 -17.26
CA ARG A 698 -2.73 25.02 -18.72
C ARG A 698 -1.28 24.92 -19.21
N LYS A 699 -1.09 24.55 -20.48
CA LYS A 699 0.21 24.56 -21.17
C LYS A 699 0.92 25.91 -21.02
N GLY A 700 2.21 25.87 -20.70
CA GLY A 700 3.08 27.03 -20.61
C GLY A 700 3.76 27.17 -19.25
N GLU A 701 4.24 28.38 -18.98
CA GLU A 701 4.99 28.74 -17.76
C GLU A 701 4.47 30.07 -17.23
N GLY A 702 4.67 30.32 -15.93
CA GLY A 702 4.31 31.58 -15.30
C GLY A 702 2.82 31.72 -14.93
N GLU A 703 2.46 32.87 -14.36
CA GLU A 703 1.16 33.09 -13.69
C GLU A 703 -0.04 32.98 -14.62
N ASN A 704 0.12 33.27 -15.90
CA ASN A 704 -0.96 33.17 -16.88
C ASN A 704 -1.43 31.72 -17.11
N THR A 705 -0.72 30.71 -16.60
CA THR A 705 -1.12 29.30 -16.71
C THR A 705 -2.15 28.88 -15.67
N LEU A 706 -2.32 29.65 -14.60
CA LEU A 706 -3.20 29.32 -13.50
C LEU A 706 -4.66 29.30 -13.94
N MET A 707 -5.39 28.27 -13.47
CA MET A 707 -6.82 28.12 -13.69
C MET A 707 -7.55 28.12 -12.35
N GLU A 708 -7.99 26.95 -11.88
CA GLU A 708 -8.84 26.83 -10.68
C GLU A 708 -8.05 26.19 -9.54
N TYR A 709 -8.22 26.69 -8.33
CA TYR A 709 -7.68 26.05 -7.13
C TYR A 709 -8.49 24.79 -6.81
N LYS A 710 -7.82 23.64 -6.68
CA LYS A 710 -8.44 22.34 -6.38
C LYS A 710 -7.66 21.58 -5.32
N THR A 711 -8.37 20.67 -4.67
CA THR A 711 -7.74 19.64 -3.85
C THR A 711 -7.26 18.48 -4.73
N ASN A 712 -6.27 17.72 -4.25
CA ASN A 712 -5.76 16.53 -4.94
C ASN A 712 -5.23 16.79 -6.38
N VAL A 713 -4.56 17.92 -6.60
CA VAL A 713 -3.92 18.21 -7.90
C VAL A 713 -2.58 17.49 -8.06
N GLY A 714 -1.96 17.09 -6.95
CA GLY A 714 -0.63 16.43 -6.92
C GLY A 714 0.51 17.42 -7.15
N GLN A 715 1.75 16.93 -7.19
CA GLN A 715 2.89 17.75 -7.61
C GLN A 715 2.79 18.08 -9.11
N TYR A 716 3.46 19.14 -9.59
CA TYR A 716 3.45 19.47 -11.02
C TYR A 716 4.07 18.36 -11.88
N HIS A 717 5.23 17.87 -11.47
CA HIS A 717 5.81 16.63 -11.95
C HIS A 717 5.54 15.52 -10.93
N ALA A 718 4.74 14.51 -11.29
CA ALA A 718 4.50 13.35 -10.42
C ALA A 718 5.76 12.48 -10.30
N CYS A 719 5.66 11.34 -9.61
CA CYS A 719 6.76 10.39 -9.57
C CYS A 719 7.19 9.90 -10.97
N GLY A 720 8.49 9.75 -11.20
CA GLY A 720 8.98 9.31 -12.50
C GLY A 720 10.49 9.28 -12.67
N VAL A 721 10.96 9.70 -13.85
CA VAL A 721 12.36 9.54 -14.29
C VAL A 721 12.93 10.81 -14.92
N SER A 722 14.25 10.94 -14.87
CA SER A 722 14.98 11.99 -15.58
C SER A 722 16.38 11.52 -15.97
N LYS A 723 16.99 12.23 -16.94
CA LYS A 723 18.35 11.95 -17.40
C LYS A 723 18.50 10.51 -17.88
N GLN A 724 19.70 9.93 -17.78
CA GLN A 724 19.99 8.59 -18.29
C GLN A 724 19.42 7.46 -17.39
N SER A 725 18.24 7.67 -16.78
CA SER A 725 17.59 6.66 -15.95
C SER A 725 17.29 5.40 -16.76
N MET A 726 17.48 4.22 -16.15
CA MET A 726 17.38 2.92 -16.83
C MET A 726 16.79 1.82 -15.93
N GLY A 727 15.67 1.22 -16.34
CA GLY A 727 15.07 0.10 -15.62
C GLY A 727 14.38 0.52 -14.32
N ALA A 728 13.82 1.72 -14.26
CA ALA A 728 13.08 2.20 -13.10
C ALA A 728 11.66 1.58 -13.06
N VAL A 729 11.18 1.29 -11.86
CA VAL A 729 9.82 0.77 -11.61
C VAL A 729 9.08 1.78 -10.74
N ILE A 730 8.00 2.33 -11.29
CA ILE A 730 7.02 3.16 -10.59
C ILE A 730 5.79 2.28 -10.36
N TRP A 731 5.61 1.78 -9.13
CA TRP A 731 4.64 0.73 -8.82
C TRP A 731 3.58 1.20 -7.83
N ASN A 732 2.31 1.04 -8.18
CA ASN A 732 1.19 1.35 -7.29
C ASN A 732 1.28 2.79 -6.71
N VAL A 733 1.67 3.74 -7.55
CA VAL A 733 1.72 5.16 -7.20
C VAL A 733 0.38 5.79 -7.56
N ARG A 734 -0.16 6.59 -6.64
CA ARG A 734 -1.33 7.41 -6.87
C ARG A 734 -0.93 8.88 -6.88
N TRP A 735 -0.97 9.53 -8.03
CA TRP A 735 -0.77 10.98 -8.14
C TRP A 735 -2.09 11.73 -8.39
N GLY A 736 -2.04 13.05 -8.27
CA GLY A 736 -3.22 13.90 -8.34
C GLY A 736 -3.89 13.98 -9.72
N ASP A 737 -5.06 14.61 -9.76
CA ASP A 737 -5.94 14.65 -10.93
C ASP A 737 -5.51 15.64 -12.02
N ASP A 738 -4.56 16.53 -11.72
CA ASP A 738 -3.97 17.51 -12.66
C ASP A 738 -2.46 17.23 -12.86
N SER A 739 -2.11 15.97 -13.07
CA SER A 739 -0.71 15.54 -13.18
C SER A 739 -0.52 14.45 -14.24
N CYS A 740 0.73 14.05 -14.44
CA CYS A 740 1.16 12.90 -15.26
C CYS A 740 2.53 12.44 -14.74
N PHE A 741 2.93 11.22 -15.09
CA PHE A 741 4.25 10.69 -14.71
C PHE A 741 5.37 11.62 -15.19
N GLU A 742 6.42 11.77 -14.37
CA GLU A 742 7.57 12.58 -14.75
C GLU A 742 8.46 11.83 -15.75
N SER A 743 8.90 12.55 -16.78
CA SER A 743 9.90 12.11 -17.75
C SER A 743 10.68 13.33 -18.25
N HIS A 744 11.56 13.83 -17.39
CA HIS A 744 12.19 15.16 -17.48
C HIS A 744 13.25 15.29 -18.60
N ALA A 745 13.23 14.41 -19.61
CA ALA A 745 14.15 14.36 -20.74
C ALA A 745 15.62 14.06 -20.39
N THR A 746 16.51 14.29 -21.35
CA THR A 746 17.91 13.83 -21.37
C THR A 746 18.02 12.30 -21.34
N GLN A 747 17.20 11.65 -22.17
CA GLN A 747 17.30 10.24 -22.58
C GLN A 747 17.01 9.15 -21.52
N PRO A 748 15.94 9.22 -20.70
CA PRO A 748 15.55 8.09 -19.87
C PRO A 748 15.02 6.94 -20.73
N ARG A 749 15.23 5.70 -20.28
CA ARG A 749 14.91 4.44 -20.98
C ARG A 749 14.33 3.42 -20.03
N ALA A 750 13.64 2.42 -20.58
CA ALA A 750 13.23 1.23 -19.83
C ALA A 750 12.54 1.60 -18.51
N THR A 751 11.42 2.30 -18.56
CA THR A 751 10.65 2.67 -17.37
C THR A 751 9.37 1.87 -17.36
N LEU A 752 9.04 1.28 -16.20
CA LEU A 752 7.78 0.59 -15.98
C LEU A 752 6.89 1.45 -15.06
N ILE A 753 5.73 1.86 -15.57
CA ILE A 753 4.62 2.45 -14.79
C ILE A 753 3.59 1.34 -14.59
N ASP A 754 3.50 0.79 -13.37
CA ASP A 754 2.75 -0.44 -13.09
C ASP A 754 1.70 -0.23 -11.99
N CYS A 755 0.43 -0.48 -12.31
CA CYS A 755 -0.71 -0.29 -11.40
C CYS A 755 -0.85 1.14 -10.85
N CYS A 756 -0.30 2.14 -11.52
CA CYS A 756 -0.41 3.53 -11.06
C CYS A 756 -1.80 4.12 -11.35
N THR A 757 -2.16 5.13 -10.56
CA THR A 757 -3.45 5.82 -10.64
C THR A 757 -3.24 7.34 -10.66
N GLY A 758 -4.01 8.07 -11.45
CA GLY A 758 -4.04 9.53 -11.37
C GLY A 758 -4.40 10.22 -12.67
N GLY A 759 -4.12 11.52 -12.76
CA GLY A 759 -4.24 12.27 -13.99
C GLY A 759 -3.35 11.71 -15.12
N PHE A 760 -3.80 11.86 -16.35
CA PHE A 760 -3.04 11.52 -17.55
C PHE A 760 -3.23 12.58 -18.63
N MET A 761 -2.24 13.46 -18.78
CA MET A 761 -2.31 14.63 -19.66
C MET A 761 -0.93 15.11 -20.10
N HIS A 762 -0.92 15.93 -21.15
CA HIS A 762 0.28 16.61 -21.61
C HIS A 762 0.79 17.65 -20.59
N TRP A 763 2.04 18.05 -20.75
CA TRP A 763 2.64 19.22 -20.08
C TRP A 763 2.83 19.06 -18.56
N ARG A 764 3.12 17.84 -18.10
CA ARG A 764 3.43 17.50 -16.69
C ARG A 764 4.71 16.68 -16.52
N GLN A 765 5.35 16.29 -17.61
CA GLN A 765 6.51 15.42 -17.67
C GLN A 765 7.85 16.14 -17.39
N GLY A 766 7.89 17.48 -17.53
CA GLY A 766 9.11 18.29 -17.42
C GLY A 766 10.02 18.22 -18.66
N GLY A 767 11.21 18.83 -18.57
CA GLY A 767 12.25 18.76 -19.60
C GLY A 767 12.37 19.98 -20.50
N ASP A 768 13.59 20.52 -20.58
CA ASP A 768 13.94 21.65 -21.44
C ASP A 768 13.96 21.24 -22.93
N SER A 769 13.61 22.18 -23.82
CA SER A 769 13.54 21.95 -25.26
C SER A 769 14.86 21.44 -25.86
N ALA A 770 16.02 21.86 -25.34
CA ALA A 770 17.31 21.38 -25.82
C ALA A 770 17.59 19.94 -25.36
N GLN A 771 16.94 19.45 -24.30
CA GLN A 771 17.20 18.14 -23.69
C GLN A 771 16.39 16.98 -24.27
N MET A 772 15.54 17.25 -25.26
CA MET A 772 14.68 16.25 -25.88
C MET A 772 15.46 15.07 -26.47
N PRO A 773 14.85 13.87 -26.51
CA PRO A 773 13.47 13.55 -26.15
C PRO A 773 13.20 13.36 -24.64
N ASN A 774 11.91 13.41 -24.26
CA ASN A 774 11.43 13.19 -22.89
C ASN A 774 11.68 11.77 -22.42
N HIS A 775 11.48 10.78 -23.30
CA HIS A 775 11.76 9.37 -23.05
C HIS A 775 12.19 8.68 -24.34
N MET A 776 13.23 7.88 -24.26
CA MET A 776 13.71 6.99 -25.33
C MET A 776 12.90 5.68 -25.32
N GLU A 777 13.35 4.63 -25.99
CA GLU A 777 12.60 3.38 -26.06
C GLU A 777 12.27 2.74 -24.69
N ASN A 778 11.28 1.85 -24.72
CA ASN A 778 10.90 0.93 -23.64
C ASN A 778 10.25 1.62 -22.43
N LEU A 779 9.49 2.70 -22.65
CA LEU A 779 8.44 3.11 -21.72
C LEU A 779 7.31 2.06 -21.75
N THR A 780 7.02 1.44 -20.61
CA THR A 780 5.95 0.44 -20.44
C THR A 780 4.95 0.96 -19.42
N ILE A 781 3.68 1.08 -19.83
CA ILE A 781 2.56 1.47 -18.97
C ILE A 781 1.65 0.25 -18.84
N TRP A 782 1.50 -0.26 -17.63
CA TRP A 782 0.79 -1.49 -17.32
C TRP A 782 -0.31 -1.24 -16.28
N ASN A 783 -1.56 -1.54 -16.65
CA ASN A 783 -2.74 -1.39 -15.79
C ASN A 783 -2.86 -0.01 -15.13
N PHE A 784 -2.56 1.05 -15.87
CA PHE A 784 -2.77 2.40 -15.39
C PHE A 784 -4.27 2.73 -15.28
N TYR A 785 -4.69 3.26 -14.13
CA TYR A 785 -6.04 3.79 -13.91
C TYR A 785 -6.04 5.31 -14.01
N ALA A 786 -6.63 5.85 -15.07
CA ALA A 786 -6.76 7.29 -15.24
C ALA A 786 -7.95 7.84 -14.45
N THR A 787 -7.70 8.74 -13.51
CA THR A 787 -8.76 9.46 -12.76
C THR A 787 -9.27 10.68 -13.52
N ASN A 788 -8.39 11.27 -14.34
CA ASN A 788 -8.66 12.38 -15.23
C ASN A 788 -7.81 12.25 -16.50
N THR A 789 -8.34 12.67 -17.65
CA THR A 789 -7.64 12.61 -18.93
C THR A 789 -7.81 13.94 -19.67
N GLN A 790 -6.77 14.40 -20.35
CA GLN A 790 -6.83 15.61 -21.15
C GLN A 790 -6.01 15.45 -22.44
N THR A 791 -6.62 15.86 -23.55
CA THR A 791 -5.95 16.05 -24.83
C THR A 791 -5.64 17.52 -25.07
N ASP A 792 -4.64 17.79 -25.90
CA ASP A 792 -4.30 19.13 -26.38
C ASP A 792 -4.65 19.23 -27.88
N PRO A 793 -5.67 20.03 -28.26
CA PRO A 793 -6.12 20.13 -29.65
C PRO A 793 -5.05 20.68 -30.61
N ASP A 794 -3.97 21.29 -30.10
CA ASP A 794 -2.86 21.76 -30.93
C ASP A 794 -1.99 20.61 -31.47
N ILE A 795 -1.99 19.45 -30.79
CA ILE A 795 -1.11 18.30 -31.13
C ILE A 795 -1.86 16.97 -31.29
N ASP A 796 -3.03 16.84 -30.68
CA ASP A 796 -3.84 15.62 -30.68
C ASP A 796 -4.84 15.63 -31.84
N THR A 797 -4.37 15.22 -33.02
CA THR A 797 -5.18 15.21 -34.23
C THR A 797 -6.38 14.26 -34.09
N GLY A 798 -7.59 14.77 -34.33
CA GLY A 798 -8.81 13.99 -34.16
C GLY A 798 -9.11 13.62 -32.70
N GLY A 799 -8.51 14.33 -31.74
CA GLY A 799 -8.68 14.07 -30.30
C GLY A 799 -7.95 12.82 -29.80
N LYS A 800 -6.97 12.31 -30.56
CA LYS A 800 -6.14 11.17 -30.17
C LYS A 800 -4.85 11.65 -29.54
N PHE A 801 -4.55 11.17 -28.35
CA PHE A 801 -3.36 11.47 -27.58
C PHE A 801 -2.09 11.03 -28.32
N THR A 802 -1.25 12.00 -28.65
CA THR A 802 -0.01 11.85 -29.41
C THR A 802 1.19 11.65 -28.48
N TRP A 803 2.15 10.80 -28.84
CA TRP A 803 3.41 10.58 -28.10
C TRP A 803 4.57 11.42 -28.63
N TRP A 804 4.56 11.74 -29.91
CA TRP A 804 5.55 12.58 -30.56
C TRP A 804 4.90 13.78 -31.24
N ASP A 805 5.07 14.96 -30.65
CA ASP A 805 4.63 16.21 -31.27
C ASP A 805 5.64 16.64 -32.35
N GLY A 806 5.29 16.51 -33.63
CA GLY A 806 6.17 16.94 -34.73
C GLY A 806 6.29 18.47 -34.90
N ASN A 807 5.50 19.25 -34.17
CA ASN A 807 5.38 20.70 -34.35
C ASN A 807 5.93 21.52 -33.19
N GLY A 808 5.72 21.10 -31.95
CA GLY A 808 6.21 21.79 -30.75
C GLY A 808 7.53 21.26 -30.20
N PHE A 809 7.92 21.78 -29.05
CA PHE A 809 9.29 21.64 -28.50
C PHE A 809 9.40 20.63 -27.36
N TRP A 810 8.35 20.45 -26.56
CA TRP A 810 8.47 19.89 -25.21
C TRP A 810 7.90 18.48 -25.02
N TRP A 811 7.27 17.89 -26.04
CA TRP A 811 6.65 16.57 -25.98
C TRP A 811 7.22 15.63 -27.05
N LYS A 812 8.11 14.73 -26.64
CA LYS A 812 8.84 13.80 -27.51
C LYS A 812 9.05 12.47 -26.78
N PHE A 813 8.17 11.51 -27.00
CA PHE A 813 8.30 10.16 -26.47
C PHE A 813 8.45 9.17 -27.62
N MET A 814 9.45 8.30 -27.52
CA MET A 814 9.56 7.15 -28.40
C MET A 814 8.36 6.20 -28.19
N PRO A 815 7.97 5.41 -29.20
CA PRO A 815 6.77 4.58 -29.14
C PRO A 815 6.71 3.68 -27.89
N PRO A 816 5.72 3.87 -26.99
CA PRO A 816 5.62 3.11 -25.75
C PRO A 816 4.88 1.78 -25.92
N VAL A 817 4.95 0.95 -24.89
CA VAL A 817 4.09 -0.22 -24.68
C VAL A 817 3.00 0.15 -23.68
N ILE A 818 1.74 0.06 -24.07
CA ILE A 818 0.58 0.32 -23.20
C ILE A 818 -0.30 -0.93 -23.13
N VAL A 819 -0.49 -1.43 -21.92
CA VAL A 819 -1.31 -2.62 -21.67
C VAL A 819 -2.26 -2.34 -20.52
N GLY A 820 -3.57 -2.55 -20.75
CA GLY A 820 -4.57 -2.48 -19.69
C GLY A 820 -4.90 -1.07 -19.20
N PHE A 821 -4.67 -0.02 -20.01
CA PHE A 821 -5.06 1.34 -19.65
C PHE A 821 -6.58 1.45 -19.47
N HIS A 822 -7.06 1.94 -18.33
CA HIS A 822 -8.48 1.98 -17.98
C HIS A 822 -8.83 3.15 -17.06
N GLY A 823 -10.11 3.28 -16.66
CA GLY A 823 -10.62 4.43 -15.93
C GLY A 823 -11.26 5.45 -16.86
N ARG A 824 -10.86 6.72 -16.78
CA ARG A 824 -11.31 7.77 -17.71
C ARG A 824 -10.88 7.44 -19.15
N PRO A 825 -11.80 7.54 -20.13
CA PRO A 825 -11.45 7.28 -21.52
C PRO A 825 -10.36 8.22 -22.03
N LEU A 826 -9.41 7.65 -22.78
CA LEU A 826 -8.43 8.37 -23.57
C LEU A 826 -8.15 7.54 -24.82
N ASP A 827 -8.31 8.14 -25.99
CA ASP A 827 -7.91 7.52 -27.25
C ASP A 827 -6.47 7.92 -27.55
N PHE A 828 -5.64 6.94 -27.88
CA PHE A 828 -4.25 7.15 -28.28
C PHE A 828 -4.12 7.14 -29.80
N ASP A 829 -3.06 7.76 -30.33
CA ASP A 829 -2.61 7.51 -31.69
C ASP A 829 -1.86 6.16 -31.76
N ASP A 830 -2.57 5.12 -32.16
CA ASP A 830 -2.05 3.75 -32.31
C ASP A 830 -0.84 3.64 -33.24
N THR A 831 -0.61 4.61 -34.13
CA THR A 831 0.55 4.61 -35.03
C THR A 831 1.85 5.02 -34.34
N GLN A 832 1.77 5.62 -33.15
CA GLN A 832 2.91 6.09 -32.36
C GLN A 832 3.19 5.19 -31.14
N MET A 833 2.77 3.93 -31.19
CA MET A 833 2.95 2.98 -30.09
C MET A 833 3.60 1.69 -30.58
N LYS A 834 4.46 1.12 -29.73
CA LYS A 834 5.07 -0.19 -29.96
C LYS A 834 4.05 -1.31 -29.74
N LEU A 835 3.17 -1.13 -28.76
CA LEU A 835 2.05 -2.02 -28.49
C LEU A 835 0.93 -1.26 -27.77
N LEU A 836 -0.30 -1.46 -28.21
CA LEU A 836 -1.51 -1.16 -27.43
C LEU A 836 -2.31 -2.45 -27.24
N GLU A 837 -2.54 -2.85 -26.00
CA GLU A 837 -3.31 -4.04 -25.66
C GLU A 837 -4.35 -3.74 -24.56
N SER A 838 -5.59 -4.22 -24.73
CA SER A 838 -6.68 -4.09 -23.74
C SER A 838 -6.94 -2.65 -23.26
N LYS A 839 -7.31 -1.75 -24.19
CA LYS A 839 -7.78 -0.41 -23.83
C LYS A 839 -9.19 -0.49 -23.20
N GLY A 840 -9.37 0.16 -22.06
CA GLY A 840 -10.64 0.28 -21.34
C GLY A 840 -10.86 -0.76 -20.24
N ALA A 841 -9.95 -1.73 -20.07
CA ALA A 841 -10.04 -2.74 -19.03
C ALA A 841 -8.65 -3.17 -18.55
N ALA A 842 -8.52 -3.40 -17.23
CA ALA A 842 -7.32 -3.99 -16.66
C ALA A 842 -7.07 -5.42 -17.18
N VAL A 843 -5.80 -5.84 -17.20
CA VAL A 843 -5.35 -7.16 -17.63
C VAL A 843 -4.78 -8.00 -16.49
N LYS A 844 -4.59 -9.30 -16.75
CA LYS A 844 -3.78 -10.20 -15.91
C LYS A 844 -2.40 -10.44 -16.56
N PRO A 845 -1.29 -10.51 -15.79
CA PRO A 845 -1.20 -10.23 -14.36
C PRO A 845 -1.55 -8.76 -14.06
N TYR A 846 -2.06 -8.51 -12.86
CA TYR A 846 -2.46 -7.15 -12.48
C TYR A 846 -1.24 -6.23 -12.38
N SER A 847 -0.17 -6.67 -11.72
CA SER A 847 1.14 -6.02 -11.73
C SER A 847 2.12 -6.82 -12.59
N LEU A 848 2.75 -6.15 -13.57
CA LEU A 848 3.83 -6.75 -14.35
C LEU A 848 5.07 -6.98 -13.49
N TYR A 849 5.43 -6.02 -12.64
CA TYR A 849 6.62 -6.12 -11.78
C TYR A 849 6.53 -7.32 -10.83
N GLU A 850 5.39 -7.49 -10.15
CA GLU A 850 5.15 -8.65 -9.28
C GLU A 850 5.21 -9.97 -10.05
N ALA A 851 4.65 -10.01 -11.26
CA ALA A 851 4.68 -11.21 -12.08
C ALA A 851 6.10 -11.57 -12.52
N GLN A 852 6.92 -10.57 -12.85
CA GLN A 852 8.33 -10.76 -13.19
C GLN A 852 9.16 -11.21 -11.97
N LEU A 853 8.93 -10.61 -10.80
CA LEU A 853 9.51 -11.08 -9.54
C LEU A 853 9.15 -12.54 -9.27
N ARG A 854 7.87 -12.90 -9.39
CA ARG A 854 7.40 -14.28 -9.24
C ARG A 854 8.06 -15.22 -10.23
N LYS A 855 8.22 -14.81 -11.50
CA LYS A 855 8.90 -15.62 -12.51
C LYS A 855 10.38 -15.83 -12.18
N ARG A 856 11.06 -14.80 -11.69
CA ARG A 856 12.49 -14.84 -11.36
C ARG A 856 12.77 -15.61 -10.07
N LEU A 857 12.03 -15.31 -9.01
CA LEU A 857 12.27 -15.81 -7.65
C LEU A 857 11.43 -17.05 -7.32
N GLY A 858 10.38 -17.32 -8.07
CA GLY A 858 9.36 -18.32 -7.77
C GLY A 858 8.22 -17.80 -6.89
N TYR A 859 8.33 -16.61 -6.30
CA TYR A 859 7.36 -16.00 -5.39
C TYR A 859 7.43 -14.48 -5.45
N VAL A 860 6.44 -13.80 -4.87
CA VAL A 860 6.51 -12.34 -4.62
C VAL A 860 7.00 -12.12 -3.19
N PRO A 861 8.11 -11.38 -2.97
CA PRO A 861 8.62 -11.10 -1.63
C PRO A 861 7.57 -10.49 -0.69
N SER A 862 7.59 -10.91 0.58
CA SER A 862 6.62 -10.50 1.60
C SER A 862 6.55 -8.98 1.79
N TRP A 863 7.70 -8.30 1.70
CA TRP A 863 7.78 -6.85 1.84
C TRP A 863 6.93 -6.09 0.83
N LEU A 864 6.77 -6.62 -0.39
CA LEU A 864 5.95 -6.00 -1.43
C LEU A 864 4.47 -6.34 -1.21
N SER A 865 4.19 -7.55 -0.74
CA SER A 865 2.83 -7.98 -0.40
C SER A 865 2.26 -7.18 0.78
N SER A 866 3.08 -6.81 1.77
CA SER A 866 2.68 -6.00 2.91
C SER A 866 2.37 -4.53 2.58
N LEU A 867 2.66 -4.07 1.35
CA LEU A 867 2.35 -2.70 0.90
C LEU A 867 0.96 -2.56 0.28
N LYS A 868 0.25 -3.67 0.07
CA LYS A 868 -1.02 -3.67 -0.65
C LYS A 868 -2.11 -2.99 0.15
#